data_AF-A0A7W9HH00-F1
#
_entry.id   AF-A0A7W9HH00-F1
#
_cell.length_a   1.000
_cell.length_b   1.000
_cell.length_c   1.000
_cell.angle_alpha   90.00
_cell.angle_beta   90.00
_cell.angle_gamma   90.00
#
_symmetry.space_group_name_H-M   'P 1'
#
loop_
_entity.id
_entity.type
_entity.pdbx_description
1 polymer ?
#
loop_
_entity_poly.entity_id
_entity_poly.type
_entity_poly.pdbx_seq_one_letter_code
_entity_poly.pdbx_strand_id
1 'polypeptide(L)'
;MSRARVSRPAALVAGLALALAGAVAPAVTAGAETPPVIQAASVAAASTADSDQLKTWWHDNHEFNTGSPVASDKVRRSSFYDVQVATAAAPATRYDSFAYMSIARSGKGKIGYTKEDGAEFSSSANLTMSWSSFQYATDVWVDVSLRTGQSISSADQVKIKPSSLNFAKQLVDGDTVRVKVPHSAAGYRFSVEFDPQLYTAYNDMSGPATDAGKLTTASGNGNRAIHTEPRNSMMIFAEPAPTGTERDRLIPTTASGSTYYPPQGQVTNLNTISEEIVYFRPGTYYMTSKYHALLPKQVKWVYLAPGAYVKGAVRFPDDSQGLYRVTGYGVLSGEQYVYEADTANNYNHLSGSSNCHSTCVKMLQFASAQGRQQHLDLQGVTINEPPYHSFVVYGDEQTFSMRVENYKQVGSWYWQTDGIELYRGSTMKNTFFNANDDVLKMYHSDVSIDNTVIWKNENGPVIQWGWTPRNIDNVRVNNTHVIHNRMYWKDVKYNTCIINSSSHWENMGSTTTANPSTWVKNMTFENITVEGMTNCAIRVFALSSTEHIHVKNLKIDAWSHLDASSQVSLLKRYSNSSGQKVVLGNETRDSRGLKLENYTVGGTVIDKAGANWAADQLGRIGFDAETWDNWNAWGPGGNNPGPGPDPVTGGRIVNGGTAKCVDRAGGGTANGTPVQQWTCADVASMAWALDGQQLKSGGKCLDVEGGATANGTKAHLWDCGTWDSQKWAFQSNGTLKNLKSNRCLDVEGQSTSNGARLHLWDCGAWNSQKWTLVA
;
A
#
# COMPACT_ATOMS: atom_id res chain seq x y z
N MET A 1 -60.63 -5.35 -11.17
CA MET A 1 -60.92 -6.54 -12.01
C MET A 1 -59.84 -7.57 -11.70
N SER A 2 -59.99 -8.90 -11.70
CA SER A 2 -61.10 -9.86 -11.61
C SER A 2 -60.47 -11.25 -11.88
N ARG A 3 -60.53 -12.20 -10.93
CA ARG A 3 -60.56 -13.69 -11.15
C ARG A 3 -59.35 -14.37 -11.84
N ALA A 4 -59.06 -15.67 -11.66
CA ALA A 4 -59.51 -16.72 -10.72
C ALA A 4 -58.52 -17.93 -10.70
N ARG A 5 -58.80 -18.99 -9.91
CA ARG A 5 -58.04 -20.27 -9.82
C ARG A 5 -58.55 -21.36 -10.79
N VAL A 6 -57.64 -22.21 -11.29
CA VAL A 6 -57.81 -23.59 -11.85
C VAL A 6 -56.43 -24.27 -11.66
N SER A 7 -56.13 -25.32 -10.88
CA SER A 7 -56.61 -26.71 -10.63
C SER A 7 -55.96 -27.81 -11.51
N ARG A 8 -55.53 -28.93 -10.88
CA ARG A 8 -54.81 -30.10 -11.47
C ARG A 8 -55.76 -31.07 -12.24
N PRO A 9 -55.22 -31.99 -13.08
CA PRO A 9 -54.86 -33.38 -12.66
C PRO A 9 -53.46 -33.84 -13.20
N ALA A 10 -52.81 -34.98 -12.89
CA ALA A 10 -52.97 -36.14 -11.98
C ALA A 10 -53.03 -37.54 -12.64
N ALA A 11 -52.10 -38.43 -12.24
CA ALA A 11 -51.88 -39.85 -12.60
C ALA A 11 -50.79 -40.43 -11.63
N LEU A 12 -50.66 -41.68 -11.13
CA LEU A 12 -51.31 -43.02 -11.27
C LEU A 12 -51.05 -43.77 -12.60
N VAL A 13 -50.82 -45.10 -12.68
CA VAL A 13 -50.95 -46.30 -11.81
C VAL A 13 -49.62 -47.13 -11.95
N ALA A 14 -49.11 -48.07 -11.12
CA ALA A 14 -49.59 -48.98 -10.04
C ALA A 14 -48.67 -48.89 -8.78
N GLY A 15 -48.50 -49.83 -7.83
CA GLY A 15 -48.97 -51.22 -7.59
C GLY A 15 -47.96 -52.33 -7.99
N LEU A 16 -47.87 -53.51 -7.34
CA LEU A 16 -48.48 -54.00 -6.08
C LEU A 16 -47.75 -55.27 -5.54
N ALA A 17 -47.53 -55.40 -4.22
CA ALA A 17 -47.31 -56.68 -3.52
C ALA A 17 -47.59 -56.55 -2.01
N LEU A 18 -48.31 -57.50 -1.41
CA LEU A 18 -48.65 -57.53 0.03
C LEU A 18 -47.98 -58.71 0.75
N ALA A 19 -47.54 -58.48 1.99
CA ALA A 19 -47.57 -59.47 3.06
C ALA A 19 -47.67 -58.77 4.43
N LEU A 20 -48.58 -59.23 5.29
CA LEU A 20 -48.59 -58.92 6.73
C LEU A 20 -47.87 -60.09 7.46
N ALA A 21 -47.54 -60.08 8.76
CA ALA A 21 -47.94 -59.17 9.84
C ALA A 21 -46.85 -59.08 10.93
N GLY A 22 -46.97 -58.11 11.83
CA GLY A 22 -46.12 -57.99 13.02
C GLY A 22 -46.40 -56.70 13.78
N ALA A 23 -47.33 -56.73 14.74
CA ALA A 23 -47.71 -55.54 15.49
C ALA A 23 -46.72 -55.25 16.64
N VAL A 24 -46.14 -54.04 16.64
CA VAL A 24 -45.45 -53.45 17.79
C VAL A 24 -46.07 -52.08 18.02
N ALA A 25 -46.47 -51.78 19.26
CA ALA A 25 -47.13 -50.52 19.58
C ALA A 25 -46.14 -49.33 19.54
N PRO A 26 -46.57 -48.14 19.08
CA PRO A 26 -45.75 -46.93 19.18
C PRO A 26 -45.58 -46.54 20.65
N ALA A 27 -44.33 -46.38 21.10
CA ALA A 27 -44.02 -45.97 22.46
C ALA A 27 -44.43 -44.50 22.72
N VAL A 28 -44.85 -44.21 23.96
CA VAL A 28 -45.33 -42.89 24.39
C VAL A 28 -44.16 -41.90 24.52
N THR A 29 -44.35 -40.66 24.07
CA THR A 29 -43.37 -39.58 24.20
C THR A 29 -43.31 -39.05 25.64
N ALA A 30 -42.28 -39.46 26.38
CA ALA A 30 -41.82 -38.83 27.62
C ALA A 30 -40.30 -39.06 27.77
N GLY A 31 -39.49 -38.14 28.29
CA GLY A 31 -39.78 -36.76 28.71
C GLY A 31 -38.56 -35.86 28.50
N ALA A 32 -38.62 -34.61 28.97
CA ALA A 32 -37.49 -33.70 28.87
C ALA A 32 -36.41 -34.03 29.91
N GLU A 33 -35.30 -34.63 29.47
CA GLU A 33 -34.08 -34.62 30.26
C GLU A 33 -33.49 -33.20 30.26
N THR A 34 -33.30 -32.62 31.44
CA THR A 34 -32.53 -31.39 31.60
C THR A 34 -31.10 -31.66 31.13
N PRO A 35 -30.48 -30.77 30.31
CA PRO A 35 -29.06 -30.90 30.01
C PRO A 35 -28.26 -30.91 31.32
N PRO A 36 -27.16 -31.68 31.41
CA PRO A 36 -26.37 -31.74 32.62
C PRO A 36 -25.93 -30.32 32.99
N VAL A 37 -26.18 -29.93 34.24
CA VAL A 37 -25.67 -28.65 34.75
C VAL A 37 -24.16 -28.75 34.68
N ILE A 38 -23.57 -28.07 33.69
CA ILE A 38 -22.13 -27.83 33.63
C ILE A 38 -21.84 -26.93 34.83
N GLN A 39 -21.50 -27.57 35.94
CA GLN A 39 -21.04 -26.92 37.15
C GLN A 39 -19.87 -26.04 36.72
N ALA A 40 -20.04 -24.73 36.82
CA ALA A 40 -19.13 -23.78 36.20
C ALA A 40 -17.73 -23.99 36.77
N ALA A 41 -16.86 -24.65 35.98
CA ALA A 41 -15.47 -24.82 36.32
C ALA A 41 -14.91 -23.42 36.57
N SER A 42 -14.39 -23.20 37.78
CA SER A 42 -13.88 -21.89 38.18
C SER A 42 -12.72 -21.54 37.26
N VAL A 43 -13.01 -20.72 36.24
CA VAL A 43 -12.00 -20.22 35.31
C VAL A 43 -10.97 -19.50 36.16
N ALA A 44 -9.74 -20.03 36.18
CA ALA A 44 -8.67 -19.43 36.96
C ALA A 44 -8.49 -17.98 36.49
N ALA A 45 -8.40 -17.06 37.45
CA ALA A 45 -8.16 -15.65 37.14
C ALA A 45 -6.82 -15.53 36.40
N ALA A 46 -6.79 -14.71 35.33
CA ALA A 46 -5.61 -14.53 34.51
C ALA A 46 -4.43 -14.01 35.35
N SER A 47 -3.25 -14.60 35.17
CA SER A 47 -2.06 -14.26 35.93
C SER A 47 -1.22 -13.25 35.15
N THR A 48 -1.41 -11.96 35.41
CA THR A 48 -0.71 -10.88 34.70
C THR A 48 0.57 -10.44 35.40
N ALA A 49 1.60 -10.05 34.65
CA ALA A 49 2.80 -9.44 35.20
C ALA A 49 2.59 -7.94 35.48
N ASP A 50 3.08 -7.44 36.61
CA ASP A 50 3.31 -6.01 36.82
C ASP A 50 4.66 -5.79 37.54
N SER A 51 5.69 -5.46 36.76
CA SER A 51 7.06 -5.29 37.23
C SER A 51 7.87 -4.39 36.29
N ASP A 52 9.01 -3.87 36.75
CA ASP A 52 9.93 -3.08 35.93
C ASP A 52 10.51 -3.85 34.72
N GLN A 53 10.48 -5.18 34.74
CA GLN A 53 11.01 -6.03 33.66
C GLN A 53 9.96 -6.44 32.62
N LEU A 54 8.72 -6.65 33.05
CA LEU A 54 7.61 -7.16 32.26
C LEU A 54 6.28 -6.68 32.86
N LYS A 55 5.40 -6.13 32.02
CA LYS A 55 4.01 -5.78 32.35
C LYS A 55 3.06 -6.33 31.29
N THR A 56 2.14 -7.20 31.70
CA THR A 56 1.00 -7.65 30.89
C THR A 56 -0.30 -7.16 31.51
N TRP A 57 -1.44 -7.40 30.87
CA TRP A 57 -2.75 -7.00 31.42
C TRP A 57 -3.88 -7.87 30.86
N TRP A 58 -5.05 -7.75 31.48
CA TRP A 58 -6.25 -8.52 31.18
C TRP A 58 -7.52 -7.66 31.13
N HIS A 59 -8.60 -8.23 30.59
CA HIS A 59 -9.95 -7.65 30.60
C HIS A 59 -10.94 -8.74 31.04
N ASP A 60 -11.45 -8.67 32.26
CA ASP A 60 -12.43 -9.65 32.78
C ASP A 60 -13.77 -9.56 32.04
N ASN A 61 -14.11 -8.37 31.57
CA ASN A 61 -15.27 -8.04 30.75
C ASN A 61 -15.11 -8.43 29.27
N HIS A 62 -14.36 -9.48 28.95
CA HIS A 62 -14.16 -9.89 27.56
C HIS A 62 -15.32 -10.73 26.99
N GLU A 63 -15.39 -10.78 25.66
CA GLU A 63 -16.38 -11.53 24.90
C GLU A 63 -15.68 -12.25 23.73
N PHE A 64 -15.90 -13.56 23.59
CA PHE A 64 -15.51 -14.32 22.40
C PHE A 64 -16.62 -14.19 21.35
N ASN A 65 -16.38 -13.41 20.29
CA ASN A 65 -17.39 -13.14 19.27
C ASN A 65 -16.72 -12.89 17.91
N THR A 66 -17.11 -13.64 16.89
CA THR A 66 -16.56 -13.59 15.53
C THR A 66 -17.54 -13.07 14.46
N GLY A 67 -18.80 -12.78 14.83
CA GLY A 67 -19.87 -12.55 13.85
C GLY A 67 -20.78 -11.34 14.10
N SER A 68 -20.72 -10.71 15.28
CA SER A 68 -21.56 -9.55 15.61
C SER A 68 -20.80 -8.52 16.48
N PRO A 69 -21.36 -7.34 16.75
CA PRO A 69 -20.79 -6.39 17.69
C PRO A 69 -20.82 -6.96 19.12
N VAL A 70 -19.71 -6.81 19.85
CA VAL A 70 -19.68 -7.03 21.30
C VAL A 70 -20.43 -5.91 22.01
N ALA A 71 -20.90 -6.14 23.24
CA ALA A 71 -21.61 -5.09 23.98
C ALA A 71 -20.71 -3.88 24.31
N SER A 72 -21.32 -2.72 24.63
CA SER A 72 -20.59 -1.47 24.88
C SER A 72 -19.54 -1.60 25.99
N ASP A 73 -19.87 -2.33 27.05
CA ASP A 73 -19.03 -2.60 28.22
C ASP A 73 -18.08 -3.81 28.04
N LYS A 74 -17.99 -4.40 26.84
CA LYS A 74 -17.19 -5.61 26.58
C LYS A 74 -16.01 -5.38 25.65
N VAL A 75 -14.97 -6.21 25.77
CA VAL A 75 -13.80 -6.21 24.86
C VAL A 75 -13.75 -7.52 24.07
N ARG A 76 -13.59 -7.45 22.75
CA ARG A 76 -13.50 -8.66 21.92
C ARG A 76 -12.14 -9.36 22.13
N ARG A 77 -12.17 -10.56 22.70
CA ARG A 77 -11.00 -11.46 22.82
C ARG A 77 -10.84 -12.28 21.54
N SER A 78 -9.61 -12.63 21.18
CA SER A 78 -9.34 -13.57 20.09
C SER A 78 -9.96 -14.93 20.34
N SER A 79 -10.81 -15.38 19.42
CA SER A 79 -11.30 -16.76 19.40
C SER A 79 -10.24 -17.76 18.91
N PHE A 80 -9.10 -17.28 18.40
CA PHE A 80 -8.12 -18.07 17.65
C PHE A 80 -6.78 -18.23 18.37
N TYR A 81 -6.42 -17.29 19.27
CA TYR A 81 -5.10 -17.28 19.92
C TYR A 81 -5.19 -16.95 21.41
N ASP A 82 -4.34 -17.61 22.20
CA ASP A 82 -3.91 -17.12 23.52
C ASP A 82 -2.43 -16.72 23.47
N VAL A 83 -2.04 -15.82 24.38
CA VAL A 83 -0.66 -15.36 24.53
C VAL A 83 -0.25 -15.39 25.99
N GLN A 84 0.92 -15.96 26.26
CA GLN A 84 1.62 -15.81 27.53
C GLN A 84 3.03 -15.27 27.32
N VAL A 85 3.56 -14.56 28.31
CA VAL A 85 4.90 -13.96 28.28
C VAL A 85 5.66 -14.32 29.54
N ALA A 86 6.91 -14.74 29.40
CA ALA A 86 7.85 -14.99 30.49
C ALA A 86 9.15 -14.23 30.24
N THR A 87 9.84 -13.76 31.28
CA THR A 87 11.21 -13.24 31.10
C THR A 87 12.15 -14.39 30.72
N ALA A 88 13.15 -14.12 29.88
CA ALA A 88 14.06 -15.16 29.40
C ALA A 88 14.91 -15.79 30.52
N ALA A 89 15.04 -15.10 31.66
CA ALA A 89 15.67 -15.60 32.88
C ALA A 89 14.75 -16.53 33.71
N ALA A 90 13.43 -16.46 33.54
CA ALA A 90 12.44 -17.27 34.25
C ALA A 90 11.41 -17.91 33.28
N PRO A 91 11.83 -18.72 32.28
CA PRO A 91 10.99 -19.20 31.17
C PRO A 91 9.87 -20.19 31.56
N ALA A 92 9.75 -20.53 32.84
CA ALA A 92 8.65 -21.29 33.43
C ALA A 92 7.57 -20.39 34.07
N THR A 93 7.91 -19.15 34.45
CA THR A 93 6.99 -18.19 35.06
C THR A 93 6.28 -17.41 33.94
N ARG A 94 5.25 -18.03 33.39
CA ARG A 94 4.44 -17.47 32.30
C ARG A 94 3.32 -16.59 32.87
N TYR A 95 3.10 -15.44 32.25
CA TYR A 95 2.02 -14.52 32.57
C TYR A 95 1.10 -14.32 31.36
N ASP A 96 -0.21 -14.34 31.58
CA ASP A 96 -1.20 -14.11 30.54
C ASP A 96 -1.11 -12.68 29.99
N SER A 97 -1.27 -12.52 28.68
CA SER A 97 -1.36 -11.22 28.03
C SER A 97 -2.57 -11.18 27.11
N PHE A 98 -3.41 -10.15 27.25
CA PHE A 98 -4.69 -10.13 26.55
C PHE A 98 -4.51 -10.14 25.02
N ALA A 99 -5.15 -11.11 24.37
CA ALA A 99 -5.27 -11.18 22.92
C ALA A 99 -6.59 -10.51 22.49
N TYR A 100 -6.51 -9.24 22.09
CA TYR A 100 -7.59 -8.51 21.44
C TYR A 100 -7.91 -9.11 20.06
N MET A 101 -9.09 -8.81 19.52
CA MET A 101 -9.44 -9.17 18.15
C MET A 101 -10.33 -8.12 17.49
N SER A 102 -10.06 -7.87 16.21
CA SER A 102 -10.88 -7.10 15.29
C SER A 102 -11.45 -8.00 14.19
N ILE A 103 -12.67 -7.69 13.73
CA ILE A 103 -13.36 -8.38 12.64
C ILE A 103 -13.95 -7.36 11.67
N ALA A 104 -14.11 -7.74 10.40
CA ALA A 104 -14.67 -6.86 9.38
C ALA A 104 -16.01 -6.23 9.81
N ARG A 105 -16.11 -4.90 9.69
CA ARG A 105 -17.25 -4.07 10.12
C ARG A 105 -17.65 -4.22 11.60
N SER A 106 -16.81 -4.77 12.46
CA SER A 106 -17.17 -5.20 13.83
C SER A 106 -18.31 -6.23 13.90
N GLY A 107 -18.63 -6.90 12.78
CA GLY A 107 -19.83 -7.74 12.65
C GLY A 107 -21.15 -6.96 12.50
N LYS A 108 -21.11 -5.63 12.31
CA LYS A 108 -22.31 -4.77 12.16
C LYS A 108 -23.07 -4.99 10.84
N GLY A 109 -22.42 -5.51 9.81
CA GLY A 109 -22.89 -5.38 8.43
C GLY A 109 -22.88 -3.91 7.96
N LYS A 110 -23.69 -3.61 6.93
CA LYS A 110 -23.87 -2.24 6.41
C LYS A 110 -25.10 -1.59 7.04
N ILE A 111 -24.96 -0.36 7.53
CA ILE A 111 -26.02 0.36 8.25
C ILE A 111 -26.19 1.74 7.61
N GLY A 112 -27.34 1.96 6.98
CA GLY A 112 -27.67 3.22 6.28
C GLY A 112 -27.16 3.32 4.84
N TYR A 113 -26.53 2.28 4.29
CA TYR A 113 -26.00 2.25 2.92
C TYR A 113 -25.95 0.84 2.33
N THR A 114 -25.83 0.76 1.01
CA THR A 114 -25.66 -0.50 0.25
C THR A 114 -24.37 -0.54 -0.60
N LYS A 115 -23.79 0.63 -0.92
CA LYS A 115 -22.55 0.79 -1.71
C LYS A 115 -21.38 -0.01 -1.12
N GLU A 116 -20.39 -0.36 -1.95
CA GLU A 116 -19.17 -1.03 -1.46
C GLU A 116 -18.40 -0.13 -0.48
N ASP A 117 -17.78 -0.75 0.52
CA ASP A 117 -17.09 -0.06 1.62
C ASP A 117 -15.66 -0.57 1.88
N GLY A 118 -15.18 -1.51 1.04
CA GLY A 118 -13.85 -2.12 1.13
C GLY A 118 -13.80 -3.38 2.00
N ALA A 119 -14.74 -3.55 2.94
CA ALA A 119 -14.80 -4.72 3.80
C ALA A 119 -15.62 -5.88 3.19
N GLU A 120 -15.97 -5.83 1.90
CA GLU A 120 -16.64 -6.93 1.16
C GLU A 120 -15.86 -8.25 1.27
N PHE A 121 -14.60 -8.24 0.85
CA PHE A 121 -13.77 -9.45 0.82
C PHE A 121 -13.42 -9.91 2.24
N SER A 122 -12.93 -9.01 3.09
CA SER A 122 -12.54 -9.35 4.46
C SER A 122 -13.71 -9.92 5.28
N SER A 123 -14.94 -9.41 5.09
CA SER A 123 -16.12 -9.96 5.74
C SER A 123 -16.60 -11.27 5.15
N SER A 124 -16.56 -11.46 3.83
CA SER A 124 -17.05 -12.70 3.19
C SER A 124 -16.07 -13.87 3.32
N ALA A 125 -14.77 -13.57 3.41
CA ALA A 125 -13.72 -14.54 3.71
C ALA A 125 -13.54 -14.80 5.22
N ASN A 126 -14.35 -14.18 6.09
CA ASN A 126 -14.24 -14.25 7.56
C ASN A 126 -12.81 -13.95 8.06
N LEU A 127 -12.21 -12.86 7.57
CA LEU A 127 -10.88 -12.43 8.01
C LEU A 127 -10.98 -11.75 9.37
N THR A 128 -10.01 -12.04 10.25
CA THR A 128 -9.91 -11.39 11.56
C THR A 128 -8.46 -10.99 11.85
N MET A 129 -8.27 -9.97 12.70
CA MET A 129 -6.96 -9.49 13.11
C MET A 129 -6.89 -9.48 14.63
N SER A 130 -6.16 -10.43 15.19
CA SER A 130 -5.87 -10.51 16.63
C SER A 130 -4.56 -9.79 16.93
N TRP A 131 -4.45 -9.20 18.13
CA TRP A 131 -3.17 -8.67 18.62
C TRP A 131 -3.05 -8.79 20.13
N SER A 132 -1.82 -8.93 20.61
CA SER A 132 -1.49 -8.78 22.03
C SER A 132 -0.37 -7.77 22.21
N SER A 133 -0.48 -6.96 23.26
CA SER A 133 0.46 -5.91 23.62
C SER A 133 0.96 -6.16 25.03
N PHE A 134 2.26 -6.00 25.26
CA PHE A 134 2.85 -6.02 26.60
C PHE A 134 4.03 -5.04 26.67
N GLN A 135 4.42 -4.63 27.88
CA GLN A 135 5.65 -3.86 28.09
C GLN A 135 6.76 -4.75 28.61
N TYR A 136 7.99 -4.50 28.16
CA TYR A 136 9.20 -5.22 28.59
C TYR A 136 10.43 -4.31 28.70
N ALA A 137 11.42 -4.75 29.48
CA ALA A 137 12.74 -4.12 29.62
C ALA A 137 13.90 -5.15 29.63
N THR A 138 13.62 -6.40 29.28
CA THR A 138 14.58 -7.52 29.24
C THR A 138 14.12 -8.54 28.17
N ASP A 139 15.00 -9.46 27.76
CA ASP A 139 14.63 -10.55 26.85
C ASP A 139 13.42 -11.34 27.39
N VAL A 140 12.49 -11.70 26.51
CA VAL A 140 11.30 -12.50 26.86
C VAL A 140 11.14 -13.72 25.95
N TRP A 141 10.43 -14.72 26.46
CA TRP A 141 9.76 -15.73 25.66
C TRP A 141 8.27 -15.37 25.56
N VAL A 142 7.74 -15.36 24.34
CA VAL A 142 6.32 -15.20 24.05
C VAL A 142 5.79 -16.55 23.57
N ASP A 143 4.89 -17.13 24.34
CA ASP A 143 4.18 -18.36 23.98
C ASP A 143 2.85 -17.97 23.31
N VAL A 144 2.58 -18.52 22.14
CA VAL A 144 1.36 -18.28 21.36
C VAL A 144 0.71 -19.62 21.05
N SER A 145 -0.52 -19.82 21.50
CA SER A 145 -1.27 -21.09 21.43
C SER A 145 -2.45 -20.97 20.46
N LEU A 146 -2.59 -21.93 19.54
CA LEU A 146 -3.65 -21.93 18.52
C LEU A 146 -4.95 -22.58 19.05
N ARG A 147 -5.97 -21.76 19.33
CA ARG A 147 -7.25 -22.17 19.94
C ARG A 147 -8.22 -22.94 19.01
N THR A 148 -7.84 -23.22 17.76
CA THR A 148 -8.75 -23.79 16.75
C THR A 148 -8.85 -25.32 16.78
N GLY A 149 -8.01 -26.00 17.57
CA GLY A 149 -7.89 -27.46 17.55
C GLY A 149 -7.16 -28.02 16.31
N GLN A 150 -6.60 -27.15 15.48
CA GLN A 150 -5.60 -27.53 14.47
C GLN A 150 -4.23 -27.63 15.13
N SER A 151 -3.37 -28.51 14.63
CA SER A 151 -2.03 -28.75 15.17
C SER A 151 -0.89 -28.41 14.21
N ILE A 152 0.29 -28.19 14.78
CA ILE A 152 1.59 -28.05 14.12
C ILE A 152 2.54 -29.14 14.63
N SER A 153 3.47 -29.59 13.78
CA SER A 153 4.48 -30.62 14.10
C SER A 153 5.91 -30.09 14.22
N SER A 154 6.13 -28.82 13.86
CA SER A 154 7.40 -28.12 14.02
C SER A 154 7.16 -26.63 14.22
N ALA A 155 8.04 -25.96 14.97
CA ALA A 155 8.08 -24.50 15.06
C ALA A 155 8.35 -23.82 13.71
N ASP A 156 8.83 -24.55 12.70
CA ASP A 156 8.96 -24.06 11.32
C ASP A 156 7.63 -23.93 10.59
N GLN A 157 6.57 -24.56 11.08
CA GLN A 157 5.20 -24.30 10.64
C GLN A 157 4.59 -23.02 11.25
N VAL A 158 5.40 -22.21 11.94
CA VAL A 158 5.05 -20.84 12.28
C VAL A 158 6.11 -19.90 11.71
N LYS A 159 5.68 -18.95 10.87
CA LYS A 159 6.54 -17.88 10.37
C LYS A 159 6.41 -16.65 11.27
N ILE A 160 7.45 -15.84 11.28
CA ILE A 160 7.46 -14.52 11.91
C ILE A 160 7.67 -13.50 10.79
N LYS A 161 6.86 -12.43 10.77
CA LYS A 161 7.11 -11.28 9.89
C LYS A 161 7.18 -9.97 10.66
N PRO A 162 8.13 -9.06 10.38
CA PRO A 162 9.10 -9.12 9.28
C PRO A 162 10.09 -10.28 9.40
N SER A 163 10.31 -11.03 8.30
CA SER A 163 11.15 -12.23 8.33
C SER A 163 12.63 -11.92 8.62
N SER A 164 13.04 -10.67 8.37
CA SER A 164 14.33 -10.10 8.79
C SER A 164 14.60 -10.17 10.30
N LEU A 165 13.57 -10.33 11.15
CA LEU A 165 13.73 -10.45 12.60
C LEU A 165 14.41 -11.75 13.03
N ASN A 166 14.27 -12.83 12.25
CA ASN A 166 14.89 -14.14 12.46
C ASN A 166 14.90 -14.64 13.93
N PHE A 167 13.77 -14.44 14.65
CA PHE A 167 13.66 -14.81 16.06
C PHE A 167 13.77 -16.32 16.27
N ALA A 168 14.45 -16.72 17.35
CA ALA A 168 14.54 -18.12 17.75
C ALA A 168 13.14 -18.63 18.17
N LYS A 169 12.70 -19.74 17.57
CA LYS A 169 11.42 -20.39 17.86
C LYS A 169 11.64 -21.77 18.46
N GLN A 170 10.72 -22.20 19.31
CA GLN A 170 10.63 -23.53 19.89
C GLN A 170 9.20 -24.04 19.76
N LEU A 171 9.03 -25.34 19.54
CA LEU A 171 7.72 -25.99 19.65
C LEU A 171 7.55 -26.38 21.12
N VAL A 172 6.44 -25.98 21.75
CA VAL A 172 6.14 -26.34 23.15
C VAL A 172 5.37 -27.66 23.19
N ASP A 173 4.37 -27.78 22.31
CA ASP A 173 3.44 -28.88 22.19
C ASP A 173 2.79 -28.86 20.78
N GLY A 174 1.64 -29.50 20.60
CA GLY A 174 0.98 -29.63 19.30
C GLY A 174 0.28 -28.37 18.78
N ASP A 175 0.05 -27.34 19.59
CA ASP A 175 -0.63 -26.09 19.16
C ASP A 175 0.11 -24.80 19.57
N THR A 176 1.11 -24.90 20.45
CA THR A 176 1.82 -23.76 21.02
C THR A 176 3.24 -23.62 20.49
N VAL A 177 3.55 -22.44 19.93
CA VAL A 177 4.90 -22.01 19.59
C VAL A 177 5.43 -21.04 20.65
N ARG A 178 6.73 -21.13 20.93
CA ARG A 178 7.46 -20.25 21.85
C ARG A 178 8.50 -19.44 21.06
N VAL A 179 8.42 -18.12 21.11
CA VAL A 179 9.25 -17.18 20.34
C VAL A 179 10.12 -16.36 21.28
N LYS A 180 11.45 -16.33 21.06
CA LYS A 180 12.34 -15.46 21.83
C LYS A 180 12.34 -14.06 21.24
N VAL A 181 11.86 -13.07 21.99
CA VAL A 181 11.94 -11.65 21.62
C VAL A 181 13.06 -11.01 22.47
N PRO A 182 14.19 -10.61 21.86
CA PRO A 182 15.26 -9.94 22.59
C PRO A 182 14.84 -8.53 23.00
N HIS A 183 15.45 -7.96 24.04
CA HIS A 183 15.15 -6.57 24.39
C HIS A 183 15.69 -5.58 23.35
N SER A 184 14.82 -4.66 22.94
CA SER A 184 15.16 -3.52 22.08
C SER A 184 14.45 -2.27 22.59
N ALA A 185 15.17 -1.14 22.65
CA ALA A 185 14.61 0.17 22.97
C ALA A 185 13.59 0.68 21.94
N ALA A 186 13.51 0.06 20.76
CA ALA A 186 12.43 0.29 19.79
C ALA A 186 11.18 -0.57 20.05
N GLY A 187 11.29 -1.62 20.87
CA GLY A 187 10.35 -2.74 20.86
C GLY A 187 10.28 -3.44 19.51
N TYR A 188 9.37 -4.42 19.39
CA TYR A 188 9.08 -5.12 18.15
C TYR A 188 7.57 -5.23 17.92
N ARG A 189 7.14 -5.03 16.68
CA ARG A 189 5.77 -5.29 16.20
C ARG A 189 5.85 -6.31 15.08
N PHE A 190 5.29 -7.50 15.28
CA PHE A 190 5.47 -8.61 14.35
C PHE A 190 4.25 -9.54 14.28
N SER A 191 4.13 -10.21 13.14
CA SER A 191 3.14 -11.23 12.80
C SER A 191 3.61 -12.62 13.27
N VAL A 192 2.68 -13.45 13.73
CA VAL A 192 2.88 -14.87 14.07
C VAL A 192 1.96 -15.71 13.21
N GLU A 193 2.52 -16.43 12.24
CA GLU A 193 1.79 -16.98 11.09
C GLU A 193 1.86 -18.51 11.07
N PHE A 194 0.84 -19.15 11.64
CA PHE A 194 0.71 -20.62 11.67
C PHE A 194 0.29 -21.14 10.28
N ASP A 195 1.03 -22.10 9.71
CA ASP A 195 0.72 -22.71 8.41
C ASP A 195 -0.75 -23.18 8.29
N PRO A 196 -1.38 -23.83 9.30
CA PRO A 196 -2.81 -24.23 9.23
C PRO A 196 -3.82 -23.07 9.20
N GLN A 197 -3.40 -21.84 9.46
CA GLN A 197 -4.22 -20.64 9.38
C GLN A 197 -4.05 -19.85 8.07
N LEU A 198 -3.08 -20.21 7.23
CA LEU A 198 -2.84 -19.54 5.96
C LEU A 198 -3.99 -19.76 4.97
N TYR A 199 -4.31 -18.73 4.20
CA TYR A 199 -5.14 -18.82 3.01
C TYR A 199 -4.55 -17.96 1.89
N THR A 200 -4.93 -18.25 0.65
CA THR A 200 -4.60 -17.43 -0.52
C THR A 200 -5.82 -16.62 -0.97
N ALA A 201 -5.64 -15.31 -1.13
CA ALA A 201 -6.58 -14.44 -1.81
C ALA A 201 -6.33 -14.52 -3.32
N TYR A 202 -7.39 -14.70 -4.11
CA TYR A 202 -7.34 -14.75 -5.57
C TYR A 202 -8.20 -13.64 -6.17
N ASN A 203 -7.80 -13.06 -7.30
CA ASN A 203 -8.68 -12.26 -8.14
C ASN A 203 -9.42 -13.19 -9.13
N ASP A 204 -10.75 -13.10 -9.20
CA ASP A 204 -11.61 -13.88 -10.10
C ASP A 204 -11.54 -13.43 -11.57
N MET A 205 -10.83 -12.32 -11.85
CA MET A 205 -10.67 -11.70 -13.17
C MET A 205 -11.99 -11.29 -13.86
N SER A 206 -13.07 -11.13 -13.09
CA SER A 206 -14.40 -10.79 -13.59
C SER A 206 -14.49 -9.39 -14.24
N GLY A 207 -15.57 -9.17 -14.99
CA GLY A 207 -15.81 -7.93 -15.76
C GLY A 207 -14.96 -7.78 -17.03
N PRO A 208 -15.17 -6.73 -17.83
CA PRO A 208 -14.29 -6.34 -18.94
C PRO A 208 -12.86 -5.97 -18.47
N ALA A 209 -11.97 -5.62 -19.41
CA ALA A 209 -10.57 -5.27 -19.11
C ALA A 209 -10.40 -3.94 -18.34
N THR A 210 -11.46 -3.14 -18.23
CA THR A 210 -11.54 -1.91 -17.40
C THR A 210 -11.80 -2.17 -15.92
N ASP A 211 -12.19 -3.40 -15.57
CA ASP A 211 -12.69 -3.73 -14.26
C ASP A 211 -11.60 -4.36 -13.39
N ALA A 212 -11.72 -4.14 -12.08
CA ALA A 212 -10.80 -4.63 -11.07
C ALA A 212 -10.72 -6.17 -10.99
N GLY A 213 -11.73 -6.89 -11.50
CA GLY A 213 -12.12 -8.19 -10.99
C GLY A 213 -12.58 -8.09 -9.54
N LYS A 214 -12.72 -9.22 -8.82
CA LYS A 214 -13.03 -9.25 -7.38
C LYS A 214 -12.19 -10.28 -6.64
N LEU A 215 -11.90 -10.01 -5.37
CA LEU A 215 -11.22 -10.97 -4.52
C LEU A 215 -12.15 -12.11 -4.08
N THR A 216 -11.60 -13.33 -4.09
CA THR A 216 -12.23 -14.58 -3.69
C THR A 216 -11.22 -15.50 -3.01
N THR A 217 -11.70 -16.47 -2.23
CA THR A 217 -10.89 -17.56 -1.66
C THR A 217 -10.83 -18.80 -2.56
N ALA A 218 -11.60 -18.82 -3.66
CA ALA A 218 -11.66 -19.94 -4.58
C ALA A 218 -10.45 -19.98 -5.53
N SER A 219 -9.69 -21.07 -5.48
CA SER A 219 -8.67 -21.42 -6.47
C SER A 219 -9.28 -22.06 -7.73
N GLY A 220 -8.60 -21.98 -8.87
CA GLY A 220 -9.05 -22.57 -10.13
C GLY A 220 -9.81 -21.59 -11.02
N ASN A 221 -10.53 -22.09 -12.04
CA ASN A 221 -11.39 -21.33 -12.97
C ASN A 221 -10.74 -20.13 -13.71
N GLY A 222 -9.41 -20.02 -13.72
CA GLY A 222 -8.67 -18.89 -14.31
C GLY A 222 -8.34 -17.77 -13.30
N ASN A 223 -8.78 -17.91 -12.05
CA ASN A 223 -8.51 -16.97 -10.96
C ASN A 223 -7.00 -16.85 -10.71
N ARG A 224 -6.53 -15.64 -10.37
CA ARG A 224 -5.11 -15.33 -10.18
C ARG A 224 -4.79 -15.15 -8.71
N ALA A 225 -3.80 -15.89 -8.19
CA ALA A 225 -3.33 -15.71 -6.83
C ALA A 225 -2.75 -14.29 -6.64
N ILE A 226 -3.20 -13.59 -5.60
CA ILE A 226 -2.78 -12.22 -5.26
C ILE A 226 -1.80 -12.25 -4.09
N HIS A 227 -2.17 -12.92 -3.00
CA HIS A 227 -1.36 -12.99 -1.80
C HIS A 227 -1.73 -14.18 -0.91
N THR A 228 -0.81 -14.62 -0.04
CA THR A 228 -1.05 -15.65 0.97
C THR A 228 -0.72 -15.10 2.35
N GLU A 229 -1.67 -15.22 3.28
CA GLU A 229 -1.60 -14.65 4.63
C GLU A 229 -2.47 -15.47 5.61
N PRO A 230 -2.30 -15.34 6.94
CA PRO A 230 -3.24 -15.88 7.91
C PRO A 230 -4.67 -15.35 7.70
N ARG A 231 -5.67 -16.24 7.74
CA ARG A 231 -7.10 -15.88 7.73
C ARG A 231 -7.49 -15.14 9.00
N ASN A 232 -6.99 -15.62 10.13
CA ASN A 232 -7.05 -14.97 11.42
C ASN A 232 -5.61 -14.60 11.76
N SER A 233 -5.25 -13.33 11.68
CA SER A 233 -3.87 -12.91 11.94
C SER A 233 -3.60 -12.70 13.43
N MET A 234 -2.32 -12.78 13.81
CA MET A 234 -1.90 -12.59 15.20
C MET A 234 -0.68 -11.67 15.27
N MET A 235 -0.88 -10.43 15.73
CA MET A 235 0.20 -9.49 15.99
C MET A 235 0.70 -9.58 17.43
N ILE A 236 2.01 -9.49 17.63
CA ILE A 236 2.64 -9.24 18.92
C ILE A 236 3.27 -7.86 18.90
N PHE A 237 2.89 -7.01 19.86
CA PHE A 237 3.46 -5.69 20.11
C PHE A 237 4.24 -5.74 21.44
N ALA A 238 5.53 -6.04 21.34
CA ALA A 238 6.48 -6.11 22.46
C ALA A 238 7.12 -4.73 22.66
N GLU A 239 6.59 -3.93 23.59
CA GLU A 239 6.81 -2.49 23.62
C GLU A 239 7.73 -2.04 24.78
N PRO A 240 8.65 -1.09 24.57
CA PRO A 240 9.60 -0.70 25.59
C PRO A 240 8.90 -0.02 26.77
N ALA A 241 9.28 -0.39 28.00
CA ALA A 241 8.92 0.38 29.19
C ALA A 241 9.66 1.75 29.15
N PRO A 242 8.95 2.89 29.16
CA PRO A 242 9.59 4.19 29.10
C PRO A 242 10.26 4.52 30.44
N THR A 243 11.52 4.93 30.40
CA THR A 243 12.35 5.18 31.60
C THR A 243 12.93 6.60 31.61
N GLY A 244 13.40 7.06 32.77
CA GLY A 244 14.03 8.38 32.92
C GLY A 244 13.20 9.53 32.33
N THR A 245 13.86 10.45 31.62
CA THR A 245 13.23 11.62 31.00
C THR A 245 12.22 11.28 29.91
N GLU A 246 12.26 10.08 29.33
CA GLU A 246 11.23 9.63 28.40
C GLU A 246 9.93 9.29 29.14
N ARG A 247 10.02 8.68 30.33
CA ARG A 247 8.85 8.45 31.20
C ARG A 247 8.15 9.76 31.52
N ASP A 248 8.90 10.79 31.90
CA ASP A 248 8.36 12.10 32.29
C ASP A 248 7.69 12.86 31.12
N ARG A 249 8.11 12.57 29.88
CA ARG A 249 7.47 13.06 28.65
C ARG A 249 6.19 12.30 28.31
N LEU A 250 6.18 10.97 28.52
CA LEU A 250 5.18 10.07 27.96
C LEU A 250 4.09 9.61 28.94
N ILE A 251 4.33 9.67 30.25
CA ILE A 251 3.36 9.30 31.28
C ILE A 251 3.08 10.53 32.15
N PRO A 252 1.84 11.05 32.18
CA PRO A 252 1.52 12.22 33.00
C PRO A 252 1.56 11.88 34.49
N THR A 253 2.01 12.85 35.28
CA THR A 253 2.03 12.81 36.75
C THR A 253 1.24 14.00 37.31
N THR A 254 1.10 14.08 38.63
CA THR A 254 0.51 15.25 39.30
C THR A 254 1.27 16.55 39.04
N ALA A 255 2.54 16.49 38.63
CA ALA A 255 3.33 17.66 38.22
C ALA A 255 3.11 18.08 36.74
N SER A 256 2.44 17.26 35.94
CA SER A 256 2.20 17.52 34.50
C SER A 256 1.05 18.49 34.25
N GLY A 257 0.10 18.57 35.18
CA GLY A 257 -1.11 19.41 35.09
C GLY A 257 -2.29 18.81 35.84
N SER A 258 -3.36 19.59 35.95
CA SER A 258 -4.67 19.12 36.42
C SER A 258 -5.15 17.94 35.55
N THR A 259 -5.67 16.88 36.20
CA THR A 259 -5.96 15.59 35.52
C THR A 259 -7.35 15.09 35.85
N TYR A 260 -8.20 15.00 34.81
CA TYR A 260 -9.49 14.31 34.85
C TYR A 260 -9.28 12.80 34.66
N TYR A 261 -9.92 11.99 35.49
CA TYR A 261 -9.94 10.53 35.38
C TYR A 261 -11.37 10.08 35.05
N PRO A 262 -11.68 9.70 33.79
CA PRO A 262 -13.00 9.18 33.45
C PRO A 262 -13.32 7.90 34.24
N PRO A 263 -14.56 7.71 34.71
CA PRO A 263 -15.03 6.42 35.20
C PRO A 263 -15.15 5.41 34.04
N GLN A 264 -15.00 4.12 34.32
CA GLN A 264 -15.27 3.07 33.32
C GLN A 264 -16.75 3.07 32.89
N GLY A 265 -17.01 2.59 31.68
CA GLY A 265 -18.35 2.64 31.07
C GLY A 265 -18.54 3.83 30.13
N GLN A 266 -19.70 4.47 30.15
CA GLN A 266 -20.03 5.53 29.19
C GLN A 266 -19.28 6.84 29.47
N VAL A 267 -18.61 7.38 28.46
CA VAL A 267 -17.87 8.64 28.51
C VAL A 267 -18.35 9.57 27.39
N THR A 268 -19.30 10.45 27.70
CA THR A 268 -19.91 11.39 26.74
C THR A 268 -19.94 12.84 27.24
N ASN A 269 -18.99 13.19 28.12
CA ASN A 269 -18.94 14.46 28.88
C ASN A 269 -17.57 15.16 28.82
N LEU A 270 -16.61 14.67 28.02
CA LEU A 270 -15.25 15.22 27.98
C LEU A 270 -15.20 16.65 27.43
N ASN A 271 -16.25 17.09 26.74
CA ASN A 271 -16.43 18.45 26.22
C ASN A 271 -16.77 19.51 27.28
N THR A 272 -16.84 19.17 28.57
CA THR A 272 -17.13 20.13 29.66
C THR A 272 -16.18 20.03 30.86
N ILE A 273 -15.07 19.29 30.75
CA ILE A 273 -14.07 19.18 31.82
C ILE A 273 -13.24 20.46 31.97
N SER A 274 -12.69 20.75 33.14
CA SER A 274 -11.87 21.95 33.41
C SER A 274 -10.36 21.65 33.48
N GLU A 275 -10.00 20.38 33.48
CA GLU A 275 -8.64 19.87 33.62
C GLU A 275 -7.84 19.87 32.31
N GLU A 276 -6.51 19.84 32.42
CA GLU A 276 -5.58 19.87 31.29
C GLU A 276 -5.26 18.49 30.69
N ILE A 277 -5.51 17.42 31.44
CA ILE A 277 -5.11 16.05 31.12
C ILE A 277 -6.32 15.12 31.27
N VAL A 278 -6.58 14.27 30.27
CA VAL A 278 -7.55 13.15 30.39
C VAL A 278 -6.77 11.85 30.54
N TYR A 279 -6.90 11.20 31.70
CA TYR A 279 -6.18 9.96 32.02
C TYR A 279 -7.16 8.78 32.05
N PHE A 280 -7.17 7.97 31.01
CA PHE A 280 -7.85 6.68 31.00
C PHE A 280 -6.98 5.63 31.71
N ARG A 281 -7.49 5.08 32.82
CA ARG A 281 -6.86 4.00 33.60
C ARG A 281 -7.11 2.64 32.93
N PRO A 282 -6.48 1.53 33.37
CA PRO A 282 -6.85 0.20 32.89
C PRO A 282 -8.35 -0.06 33.10
N GLY A 283 -9.02 -0.62 32.09
CA GLY A 283 -10.47 -0.71 32.05
C GLY A 283 -11.09 -0.43 30.68
N THR A 284 -12.42 -0.50 30.60
CA THR A 284 -13.17 -0.27 29.35
C THR A 284 -14.06 0.97 29.42
N TYR A 285 -14.05 1.74 28.33
CA TYR A 285 -14.75 3.01 28.19
C TYR A 285 -15.45 3.07 26.83
N TYR A 286 -16.59 3.75 26.72
CA TYR A 286 -17.28 3.89 25.44
C TYR A 286 -18.00 5.23 25.23
N MET A 287 -17.88 5.78 24.02
CA MET A 287 -18.47 7.03 23.57
C MET A 287 -19.84 6.85 22.90
N THR A 288 -20.25 5.60 22.63
CA THR A 288 -21.37 5.23 21.75
C THR A 288 -21.11 5.55 20.27
N SER A 289 -21.98 5.05 19.39
CA SER A 289 -21.93 5.35 17.96
C SER A 289 -22.28 6.80 17.59
N LYS A 290 -22.71 7.64 18.57
CA LYS A 290 -23.32 8.96 18.36
C LYS A 290 -22.58 10.14 19.01
N TYR A 291 -21.35 9.93 19.47
CA TYR A 291 -20.50 10.99 20.05
C TYR A 291 -19.02 10.69 19.80
N HIS A 292 -18.20 11.72 19.71
CA HIS A 292 -16.74 11.65 19.85
C HIS A 292 -16.27 12.79 20.77
N ALA A 293 -15.11 12.64 21.40
CA ALA A 293 -14.63 13.59 22.39
C ALA A 293 -14.15 14.89 21.72
N LEU A 294 -14.99 15.92 21.76
CA LEU A 294 -14.64 17.30 21.43
C LEU A 294 -13.97 17.94 22.65
N LEU A 295 -12.64 17.99 22.69
CA LEU A 295 -11.92 18.41 23.90
C LEU A 295 -11.93 19.94 24.11
N PRO A 296 -12.10 20.43 25.37
CA PRO A 296 -11.91 21.84 25.71
C PRO A 296 -10.47 22.32 25.50
N LYS A 297 -10.30 23.61 25.25
CA LYS A 297 -9.01 24.24 24.91
C LYS A 297 -7.86 24.02 25.89
N GLN A 298 -8.17 23.85 27.17
CA GLN A 298 -7.18 23.57 28.22
C GLN A 298 -6.59 22.16 28.13
N VAL A 299 -7.27 21.22 27.45
CA VAL A 299 -6.82 19.83 27.35
C VAL A 299 -5.63 19.74 26.40
N LYS A 300 -4.45 19.57 26.97
CA LYS A 300 -3.17 19.42 26.25
C LYS A 300 -2.72 17.97 26.12
N TRP A 301 -3.31 17.04 26.89
CA TRP A 301 -2.86 15.65 26.97
C TRP A 301 -4.02 14.65 27.12
N VAL A 302 -4.07 13.64 26.27
CA VAL A 302 -4.83 12.40 26.50
C VAL A 302 -3.85 11.25 26.74
N TYR A 303 -4.02 10.54 27.85
CA TYR A 303 -3.21 9.36 28.19
C TYR A 303 -4.07 8.10 28.25
N LEU A 304 -3.66 7.07 27.52
CA LEU A 304 -4.28 5.74 27.52
C LEU A 304 -3.34 4.76 28.23
N ALA A 305 -3.65 4.40 29.47
CA ALA A 305 -2.84 3.45 30.22
C ALA A 305 -2.73 2.08 29.51
N PRO A 306 -1.66 1.32 29.73
CA PRO A 306 -1.61 -0.10 29.35
C PRO A 306 -2.82 -0.83 29.95
N GLY A 307 -3.63 -1.48 29.11
CA GLY A 307 -4.90 -2.08 29.52
C GLY A 307 -6.11 -1.14 29.54
N ALA A 308 -6.00 0.12 29.13
CA ALA A 308 -7.16 0.96 28.80
C ALA A 308 -7.70 0.60 27.40
N TYR A 309 -9.02 0.43 27.28
CA TYR A 309 -9.70 0.20 26.00
C TYR A 309 -10.86 1.19 25.84
N VAL A 310 -10.68 2.19 24.97
CA VAL A 310 -11.62 3.30 24.78
C VAL A 310 -12.31 3.16 23.43
N LYS A 311 -13.61 2.84 23.42
CA LYS A 311 -14.43 2.86 22.20
C LYS A 311 -14.83 4.30 21.90
N GLY A 312 -14.29 4.90 20.84
CA GLY A 312 -14.56 6.29 20.47
C GLY A 312 -13.43 6.92 19.68
N ALA A 313 -13.48 8.25 19.55
CA ALA A 313 -12.52 9.06 18.82
C ALA A 313 -12.29 10.41 19.53
N VAL A 314 -11.17 11.08 19.24
CA VAL A 314 -10.74 12.30 19.95
C VAL A 314 -10.42 13.43 18.99
N ARG A 315 -10.97 14.62 19.25
CA ARG A 315 -10.68 15.85 18.53
C ARG A 315 -10.23 16.94 19.50
N PHE A 316 -9.13 17.61 19.15
CA PHE A 316 -8.67 18.87 19.74
C PHE A 316 -9.09 20.01 18.78
N PRO A 317 -10.23 20.69 19.02
CA PRO A 317 -10.80 21.67 18.09
C PRO A 317 -10.22 23.09 18.25
N ASP A 318 -9.54 23.35 19.36
CA ASP A 318 -8.88 24.62 19.69
C ASP A 318 -7.38 24.51 19.45
N ASP A 319 -6.80 25.56 18.88
CA ASP A 319 -5.44 25.63 18.35
C ASP A 319 -4.47 26.41 19.25
N SER A 320 -4.79 26.62 20.54
CA SER A 320 -3.99 27.47 21.46
C SER A 320 -2.81 26.76 22.15
N GLN A 321 -2.80 25.43 22.25
CA GLN A 321 -1.72 24.69 22.92
C GLN A 321 -0.45 24.66 22.07
N GLY A 322 0.72 24.95 22.66
CA GLY A 322 2.01 24.83 21.97
C GLY A 322 2.49 23.38 21.80
N LEU A 323 2.02 22.48 22.67
CA LEU A 323 2.35 21.05 22.65
C LEU A 323 1.11 20.25 23.05
N TYR A 324 0.62 19.40 22.15
CA TYR A 324 -0.35 18.37 22.46
C TYR A 324 0.34 17.03 22.71
N ARG A 325 -0.33 16.14 23.45
CA ARG A 325 0.11 14.76 23.67
C ARG A 325 -1.03 13.76 23.57
N VAL A 326 -0.80 12.66 22.87
CA VAL A 326 -1.65 11.46 22.89
C VAL A 326 -0.73 10.26 23.10
N THR A 327 -0.64 9.75 24.33
CA THR A 327 0.43 8.81 24.73
C THR A 327 -0.06 7.62 25.54
N GLY A 328 0.77 6.58 25.66
CA GLY A 328 0.51 5.39 26.46
C GLY A 328 0.02 4.18 25.65
N TYR A 329 0.17 2.97 26.18
CA TYR A 329 -0.03 1.71 25.46
C TYR A 329 -1.46 1.15 25.52
N GLY A 330 -2.46 2.01 25.69
CA GLY A 330 -3.88 1.64 25.57
C GLY A 330 -4.40 1.63 24.12
N VAL A 331 -5.68 1.29 23.97
CA VAL A 331 -6.38 1.17 22.68
C VAL A 331 -7.47 2.26 22.56
N LEU A 332 -7.57 2.88 21.38
CA LEU A 332 -8.68 3.74 20.96
C LEU A 332 -9.38 3.07 19.76
N SER A 333 -10.63 2.65 19.92
CA SER A 333 -11.35 1.82 18.94
C SER A 333 -12.57 2.51 18.33
N GLY A 334 -12.65 2.54 17.01
CA GLY A 334 -13.79 3.07 16.25
C GLY A 334 -14.93 2.06 16.05
N GLU A 335 -14.88 0.89 16.70
CA GLU A 335 -15.82 -0.24 16.51
C GLU A 335 -17.31 0.11 16.66
N GLN A 336 -17.65 1.20 17.37
CA GLN A 336 -19.04 1.64 17.52
C GLN A 336 -19.53 2.49 16.34
N TYR A 337 -18.64 3.12 15.57
CA TYR A 337 -19.01 3.94 14.42
C TYR A 337 -19.32 3.10 13.17
N VAL A 338 -20.12 3.66 12.27
CA VAL A 338 -20.33 3.12 10.91
C VAL A 338 -19.25 3.64 9.96
N TYR A 339 -19.04 2.96 8.84
CA TYR A 339 -18.25 3.49 7.72
C TYR A 339 -18.77 4.87 7.30
N GLU A 340 -17.87 5.83 7.07
CA GLU A 340 -18.20 7.23 6.81
C GLU A 340 -19.24 7.78 7.80
N ALA A 341 -19.01 7.55 9.11
CA ALA A 341 -19.80 8.15 10.18
C ALA A 341 -19.64 9.68 10.16
N ASP A 342 -20.64 10.37 9.62
CA ASP A 342 -20.59 11.80 9.35
C ASP A 342 -21.15 12.61 10.52
N THR A 343 -20.34 13.50 11.10
CA THR A 343 -20.78 14.38 12.19
C THR A 343 -21.86 15.37 11.74
N ALA A 344 -21.89 15.73 10.44
CA ALA A 344 -22.97 16.54 9.87
C ALA A 344 -24.29 15.76 9.71
N ASN A 345 -24.23 14.43 9.64
CA ASN A 345 -25.41 13.54 9.55
C ASN A 345 -25.67 12.76 10.86
N ASN A 346 -25.42 13.37 12.02
CA ASN A 346 -25.65 12.76 13.34
C ASN A 346 -24.97 11.39 13.51
N TYR A 347 -23.74 11.24 13.04
CA TYR A 347 -22.95 10.00 13.05
C TYR A 347 -23.68 8.81 12.40
N ASN A 348 -24.55 9.08 11.42
CA ASN A 348 -24.98 8.08 10.45
C ASN A 348 -23.97 8.04 9.30
N HIS A 349 -24.14 7.10 8.36
CA HIS A 349 -23.37 7.12 7.12
C HIS A 349 -23.57 8.44 6.35
N LEU A 350 -22.55 8.89 5.64
CA LEU A 350 -22.60 9.98 4.67
C LEU A 350 -23.86 9.94 3.80
N SER A 351 -24.56 11.07 3.69
CA SER A 351 -25.73 11.23 2.83
C SER A 351 -25.79 12.66 2.26
N GLY A 352 -26.27 12.82 1.04
CA GLY A 352 -26.47 14.13 0.41
C GLY A 352 -25.21 14.87 -0.07
N SER A 353 -24.02 14.28 0.07
CA SER A 353 -22.74 14.83 -0.43
C SER A 353 -21.93 13.75 -1.17
N SER A 354 -20.99 14.17 -2.03
CA SER A 354 -20.08 13.29 -2.76
C SER A 354 -18.96 12.70 -1.89
N ASN A 355 -18.59 13.40 -0.82
CA ASN A 355 -17.65 12.94 0.22
C ASN A 355 -17.92 13.66 1.54
N CYS A 356 -17.29 13.20 2.62
CA CYS A 356 -17.34 13.79 3.96
C CYS A 356 -15.94 14.12 4.52
N HIS A 357 -14.99 14.51 3.65
CA HIS A 357 -13.57 14.61 4.02
C HIS A 357 -13.33 15.39 5.33
N SER A 358 -13.99 16.55 5.49
CA SER A 358 -13.86 17.40 6.69
C SER A 358 -14.85 17.10 7.83
N THR A 359 -15.88 16.27 7.61
CA THR A 359 -17.01 16.07 8.55
C THR A 359 -17.16 14.64 9.08
N CYS A 360 -16.65 13.62 8.37
CA CYS A 360 -16.60 12.26 8.90
C CYS A 360 -15.63 12.14 10.08
N VAL A 361 -16.01 11.32 11.06
CA VAL A 361 -15.21 11.06 12.28
C VAL A 361 -13.81 10.60 11.90
N LYS A 362 -12.81 11.26 12.48
CA LYS A 362 -11.39 10.90 12.45
C LYS A 362 -11.06 10.31 13.81
N MET A 363 -10.21 9.28 13.89
CA MET A 363 -9.86 8.69 15.21
C MET A 363 -9.09 9.68 16.08
N LEU A 364 -8.20 10.46 15.46
CA LEU A 364 -7.52 11.62 16.05
C LEU A 364 -7.62 12.82 15.09
N GLN A 365 -8.01 13.99 15.62
CA GLN A 365 -8.09 15.25 14.86
C GLN A 365 -7.55 16.44 15.67
N PHE A 366 -6.79 17.33 15.01
CA PHE A 366 -6.24 18.54 15.62
C PHE A 366 -6.52 19.80 14.78
N ALA A 367 -6.43 20.97 15.42
CA ALA A 367 -6.39 22.28 14.77
C ALA A 367 -4.98 22.90 14.90
N SER A 368 -4.53 23.63 13.88
CA SER A 368 -3.23 24.31 13.85
C SER A 368 -3.37 25.82 13.57
N ALA A 369 -2.76 26.62 14.44
CA ALA A 369 -2.84 28.09 14.45
C ALA A 369 -1.87 28.72 13.43
N GLN A 370 -2.39 29.66 12.64
CA GLN A 370 -1.64 30.34 11.59
C GLN A 370 -0.33 30.96 12.09
N GLY A 371 0.80 30.54 11.49
CA GLY A 371 2.13 31.08 11.77
C GLY A 371 2.68 30.75 13.16
N ARG A 372 2.02 29.90 13.95
CA ARG A 372 2.42 29.57 15.32
C ARG A 372 2.91 28.13 15.40
N GLN A 373 4.19 27.94 15.78
CA GLN A 373 4.74 26.59 15.91
C GLN A 373 4.02 25.81 17.00
N GLN A 374 3.55 24.62 16.64
CA GLN A 374 2.95 23.63 17.51
C GLN A 374 3.64 22.28 17.34
N HIS A 375 3.54 21.43 18.37
CA HIS A 375 4.06 20.07 18.34
C HIS A 375 3.05 19.05 18.89
N LEU A 376 3.18 17.80 18.46
CA LEU A 376 2.42 16.65 18.98
C LEU A 376 3.37 15.48 19.31
N ASP A 377 3.44 15.08 20.58
CA ASP A 377 3.91 13.74 20.95
C ASP A 377 2.74 12.75 20.74
N LEU A 378 2.82 11.87 19.73
CA LEU A 378 1.87 10.77 19.50
C LEU A 378 2.61 9.45 19.74
N GLN A 379 2.33 8.77 20.86
CA GLN A 379 3.16 7.65 21.30
C GLN A 379 2.36 6.45 21.81
N GLY A 380 2.81 5.24 21.47
CA GLY A 380 2.40 3.99 22.14
C GLY A 380 1.02 3.45 21.75
N VAL A 381 0.05 4.34 21.53
CA VAL A 381 -1.38 4.02 21.36
C VAL A 381 -1.64 3.09 20.18
N THR A 382 -2.67 2.26 20.32
CA THR A 382 -3.19 1.40 19.25
C THR A 382 -4.56 1.93 18.79
N ILE A 383 -4.67 2.29 17.52
CA ILE A 383 -5.96 2.62 16.87
C ILE A 383 -6.57 1.33 16.31
N ASN A 384 -7.78 0.98 16.73
CA ASN A 384 -8.55 -0.16 16.19
C ASN A 384 -9.77 0.30 15.40
N GLU A 385 -10.12 -0.38 14.31
CA GLU A 385 -11.38 -0.20 13.54
C GLU A 385 -11.76 1.25 13.24
N PRO A 386 -10.87 2.04 12.60
CA PRO A 386 -11.21 3.38 12.15
C PRO A 386 -12.39 3.36 11.15
N PRO A 387 -13.37 4.28 11.26
CA PRO A 387 -14.53 4.35 10.35
C PRO A 387 -14.25 5.14 9.05
N TYR A 388 -13.10 5.80 8.99
CA TYR A 388 -12.62 6.75 7.98
C TYR A 388 -11.11 6.96 8.23
N HIS A 389 -10.52 8.08 7.76
CA HIS A 389 -9.10 8.38 7.99
C HIS A 389 -8.76 8.34 9.49
N SER A 390 -7.62 7.74 9.84
CA SER A 390 -7.20 7.60 11.24
C SER A 390 -6.77 8.93 11.88
N PHE A 391 -6.06 9.78 11.13
CA PHE A 391 -5.44 11.02 11.61
C PHE A 391 -5.62 12.19 10.63
N VAL A 392 -5.84 13.41 11.14
CA VAL A 392 -5.74 14.65 10.36
C VAL A 392 -5.44 15.89 11.24
N VAL A 393 -4.77 16.88 10.68
CA VAL A 393 -4.67 18.25 11.21
C VAL A 393 -5.31 19.21 10.19
N TYR A 394 -6.04 20.22 10.65
CA TYR A 394 -6.53 21.31 9.79
C TYR A 394 -6.06 22.67 10.31
N GLY A 395 -5.78 23.61 9.41
CA GLY A 395 -5.22 24.92 9.73
C GLY A 395 -3.87 25.10 9.07
N ASP A 396 -2.88 25.62 9.80
CA ASP A 396 -1.52 25.81 9.28
C ASP A 396 -0.70 24.50 9.29
N GLU A 397 -0.68 23.85 8.13
CA GLU A 397 0.04 22.59 7.88
C GLU A 397 1.58 22.76 7.89
N GLN A 398 2.09 24.00 7.84
CA GLN A 398 3.53 24.29 7.87
C GLN A 398 4.08 24.44 9.28
N THR A 399 3.26 24.80 10.27
CA THR A 399 3.68 25.06 11.65
C THR A 399 3.23 23.99 12.66
N PHE A 400 2.53 22.94 12.23
CA PHE A 400 2.27 21.76 13.06
C PHE A 400 3.30 20.65 12.79
N SER A 401 4.13 20.32 13.80
CA SER A 401 5.11 19.23 13.70
C SER A 401 4.78 18.07 14.64
N MET A 402 5.17 16.86 14.28
CA MET A 402 4.80 15.64 15.01
C MET A 402 6.03 14.81 15.38
N ARG A 403 5.91 14.09 16.49
CA ARG A 403 6.80 13.01 16.89
C ARG A 403 5.97 11.77 17.16
N VAL A 404 6.03 10.82 16.23
CA VAL A 404 5.22 9.60 16.23
C VAL A 404 6.09 8.41 16.57
N GLU A 405 5.89 7.81 17.73
CA GLU A 405 6.80 6.78 18.25
C GLU A 405 6.00 5.59 18.77
N ASN A 406 6.34 4.38 18.33
CA ASN A 406 5.69 3.16 18.87
C ASN A 406 4.15 3.17 18.73
N TYR A 407 3.62 3.82 17.69
CA TYR A 407 2.19 3.87 17.34
C TYR A 407 1.75 2.63 16.54
N LYS A 408 0.50 2.17 16.70
CA LYS A 408 -0.08 1.08 15.91
C LYS A 408 -1.47 1.42 15.36
N GLN A 409 -1.78 0.89 14.19
CA GLN A 409 -3.14 0.85 13.61
C GLN A 409 -3.50 -0.58 13.21
N VAL A 410 -4.67 -1.07 13.64
CA VAL A 410 -5.17 -2.44 13.44
C VAL A 410 -6.64 -2.44 13.01
N GLY A 411 -7.10 -3.53 12.39
CA GLY A 411 -8.53 -3.70 12.05
C GLY A 411 -9.08 -2.67 11.05
N SER A 412 -8.24 -2.15 10.15
CA SER A 412 -8.61 -1.10 9.20
C SER A 412 -9.27 -1.68 7.94
N TRP A 413 -10.47 -2.25 8.13
CA TRP A 413 -11.14 -3.07 7.11
C TRP A 413 -11.78 -2.26 5.97
N TYR A 414 -12.35 -1.09 6.28
CA TYR A 414 -13.03 -0.23 5.30
C TYR A 414 -12.04 0.52 4.41
N TRP A 415 -12.44 0.92 3.20
CA TRP A 415 -11.75 1.96 2.41
C TRP A 415 -11.65 3.28 3.17
N GLN A 416 -10.82 4.22 2.69
CA GLN A 416 -10.55 5.50 3.36
C GLN A 416 -10.01 5.33 4.80
N THR A 417 -9.49 4.16 5.15
CA THR A 417 -8.79 3.92 6.43
C THR A 417 -7.31 4.17 6.27
N ASP A 418 -6.99 5.41 5.88
CA ASP A 418 -5.64 5.96 5.77
C ASP A 418 -4.76 5.52 6.95
N GLY A 419 -3.48 5.31 6.67
CA GLY A 419 -2.45 5.41 7.70
C GLY A 419 -2.25 6.88 8.10
N ILE A 420 -1.01 7.27 8.34
CA ILE A 420 -0.71 8.59 8.92
C ILE A 420 -0.31 9.61 7.85
N GLU A 421 -0.75 10.85 8.07
CA GLU A 421 -0.21 12.03 7.41
C GLU A 421 0.73 12.75 8.40
N LEU A 422 1.99 12.91 8.00
CA LEU A 422 3.01 13.59 8.79
C LEU A 422 3.20 15.00 8.24
N TYR A 423 2.82 15.99 9.05
CA TYR A 423 2.91 17.41 8.72
C TYR A 423 4.36 17.91 8.76
N ARG A 424 4.62 19.18 8.41
CA ARG A 424 5.99 19.66 8.19
C ARG A 424 6.91 19.49 9.41
N GLY A 425 8.16 19.08 9.16
CA GLY A 425 9.18 18.93 10.22
C GLY A 425 8.94 17.74 11.15
N SER A 426 8.15 16.76 10.72
CA SER A 426 7.72 15.63 11.56
C SER A 426 8.66 14.43 11.50
N THR A 427 8.66 13.65 12.59
CA THR A 427 9.41 12.39 12.71
C THR A 427 8.47 11.25 13.08
N MET A 428 8.70 10.06 12.48
CA MET A 428 8.04 8.82 12.88
C MET A 428 9.04 7.67 12.98
N LYS A 429 8.89 6.80 14.00
CA LYS A 429 9.63 5.54 14.09
C LYS A 429 8.88 4.44 14.86
N ASN A 430 9.29 3.19 14.63
CA ASN A 430 8.87 2.01 15.40
C ASN A 430 7.37 1.70 15.30
N THR A 431 6.75 1.87 14.13
CA THR A 431 5.29 1.83 13.99
C THR A 431 4.77 0.57 13.30
N PHE A 432 3.47 0.30 13.48
CA PHE A 432 2.74 -0.74 12.76
C PHE A 432 1.47 -0.17 12.11
N PHE A 433 1.21 -0.48 10.84
CA PHE A 433 -0.02 -0.07 10.14
C PHE A 433 -0.70 -1.23 9.41
N ASN A 434 -1.93 -1.56 9.81
CA ASN A 434 -2.93 -2.10 8.90
C ASN A 434 -3.77 -0.95 8.33
N ALA A 435 -4.00 -0.92 7.02
CA ALA A 435 -4.73 0.15 6.33
C ALA A 435 -5.29 -0.32 4.97
N ASN A 436 -6.49 0.15 4.61
CA ASN A 436 -7.13 -0.09 3.31
C ASN A 436 -7.24 1.18 2.45
N ASP A 437 -6.37 2.15 2.71
CA ASP A 437 -6.10 3.29 1.82
C ASP A 437 -4.62 3.71 1.93
N ASP A 438 -4.23 4.87 1.36
CA ASP A 438 -2.87 5.45 1.47
C ASP A 438 -2.25 5.26 2.89
N VAL A 439 -1.12 4.55 3.00
CA VAL A 439 -0.56 4.20 4.33
C VAL A 439 0.42 5.25 4.85
N LEU A 440 1.37 5.68 4.02
CA LEU A 440 2.35 6.71 4.33
C LEU A 440 2.13 7.91 3.38
N LYS A 441 1.47 8.94 3.91
CA LYS A 441 1.06 10.14 3.15
C LYS A 441 2.13 11.22 3.23
N MET A 442 3.03 11.19 2.25
CA MET A 442 4.25 12.00 2.20
C MET A 442 3.94 13.37 1.56
N TYR A 443 3.07 14.14 2.22
CA TYR A 443 2.48 15.36 1.65
C TYR A 443 3.23 16.65 1.97
N HIS A 444 4.19 16.58 2.91
CA HIS A 444 4.83 17.73 3.54
C HIS A 444 6.35 17.61 3.48
N SER A 445 7.02 18.76 3.62
CA SER A 445 8.49 18.84 3.62
C SER A 445 9.09 18.48 4.97
N ASP A 446 10.40 18.18 4.99
CA ASP A 446 11.18 17.99 6.22
C ASP A 446 10.70 16.82 7.10
N VAL A 447 10.21 15.75 6.46
CA VAL A 447 9.63 14.56 7.13
C VAL A 447 10.62 13.39 7.15
N SER A 448 10.77 12.74 8.31
CA SER A 448 11.61 11.54 8.47
C SER A 448 10.84 10.36 9.07
N ILE A 449 10.86 9.21 8.40
CA ILE A 449 10.24 7.95 8.84
C ILE A 449 11.31 6.85 8.91
N ASP A 450 11.29 6.03 9.96
CA ASP A 450 12.11 4.83 10.11
C ASP A 450 11.30 3.65 10.70
N ASN A 451 11.80 2.41 10.54
CA ASN A 451 11.32 1.20 11.23
C ASN A 451 9.78 1.07 11.27
N THR A 452 9.18 0.90 10.09
CA THR A 452 7.71 0.87 9.91
C THR A 452 7.26 -0.47 9.33
N VAL A 453 6.39 -1.19 10.04
CA VAL A 453 5.82 -2.48 9.61
C VAL A 453 4.41 -2.27 9.07
N ILE A 454 4.08 -2.84 7.91
CA ILE A 454 2.84 -2.56 7.18
C ILE A 454 2.15 -3.86 6.74
N TRP A 455 0.91 -4.06 7.18
CA TRP A 455 -0.03 -5.02 6.61
C TRP A 455 -1.00 -4.26 5.70
N LYS A 456 -0.69 -4.17 4.42
CA LYS A 456 -1.55 -3.49 3.45
C LYS A 456 -2.80 -4.35 3.17
N ASN A 457 -3.98 -3.74 3.12
CA ASN A 457 -5.21 -4.40 2.66
C ASN A 457 -5.31 -4.30 1.12
N GLU A 458 -6.48 -4.01 0.55
CA GLU A 458 -6.73 -4.07 -0.90
C GLU A 458 -6.49 -2.76 -1.69
N ASN A 459 -6.93 -1.63 -1.14
CA ASN A 459 -7.08 -0.35 -1.84
C ASN A 459 -6.00 0.67 -1.44
N GLY A 460 -5.66 1.57 -2.37
CA GLY A 460 -4.57 2.53 -2.23
C GLY A 460 -3.17 1.90 -2.40
N PRO A 461 -2.12 2.72 -2.47
CA PRO A 461 -0.71 2.32 -2.46
C PRO A 461 -0.18 2.14 -1.02
N VAL A 462 1.10 1.79 -0.86
CA VAL A 462 1.77 1.87 0.45
C VAL A 462 2.24 3.31 0.74
N ILE A 463 3.00 3.91 -0.17
CA ILE A 463 3.52 5.29 -0.06
C ILE A 463 2.82 6.18 -1.10
N GLN A 464 2.33 7.35 -0.67
CA GLN A 464 1.62 8.31 -1.53
C GLN A 464 2.20 9.72 -1.41
N TRP A 465 2.31 10.44 -2.53
CA TRP A 465 2.51 11.91 -2.53
C TRP A 465 1.70 12.67 -3.60
N GLY A 466 0.85 11.99 -4.37
CA GLY A 466 0.05 12.60 -5.44
C GLY A 466 -1.26 13.21 -4.95
N TRP A 467 -2.34 12.93 -5.68
CA TRP A 467 -3.70 13.48 -5.56
C TRP A 467 -3.84 14.98 -5.85
N THR A 468 -2.85 15.80 -5.52
CA THR A 468 -2.77 17.24 -5.86
C THR A 468 -1.33 17.59 -6.27
N PRO A 469 -1.11 18.74 -6.96
CA PRO A 469 0.22 19.33 -7.04
C PRO A 469 0.70 19.81 -5.66
N ARG A 470 1.98 19.60 -5.31
CA ARG A 470 2.55 19.87 -3.98
C ARG A 470 3.93 20.52 -4.04
N ASN A 471 4.34 21.13 -2.93
CA ASN A 471 5.69 21.64 -2.70
C ASN A 471 6.35 20.85 -1.57
N ILE A 472 7.22 19.89 -1.91
CA ILE A 472 7.83 18.93 -0.99
C ILE A 472 9.35 18.94 -1.15
N ASP A 473 10.08 19.15 -0.06
CA ASP A 473 11.54 19.03 0.06
C ASP A 473 11.93 18.04 1.17
N ASN A 474 13.16 17.51 1.11
CA ASN A 474 13.84 16.88 2.25
C ASN A 474 13.00 15.82 2.98
N VAL A 475 12.58 14.77 2.29
CA VAL A 475 11.81 13.66 2.85
C VAL A 475 12.65 12.39 2.91
N ARG A 476 12.59 11.66 4.02
CA ARG A 476 13.29 10.38 4.21
C ARG A 476 12.36 9.33 4.77
N VAL A 477 12.37 8.14 4.18
CA VAL A 477 11.67 6.95 4.66
C VAL A 477 12.68 5.80 4.63
N ASN A 478 12.86 5.11 5.75
CA ASN A 478 13.84 4.03 5.90
C ASN A 478 13.20 2.80 6.57
N ASN A 479 13.78 1.62 6.36
CA ASN A 479 13.45 0.36 7.06
C ASN A 479 11.94 0.08 7.08
N THR A 480 11.33 -0.02 5.90
CA THR A 480 9.89 -0.28 5.74
C THR A 480 9.66 -1.74 5.38
N HIS A 481 8.83 -2.45 6.16
CA HIS A 481 8.51 -3.86 5.96
C HIS A 481 7.03 -4.03 5.61
N VAL A 482 6.72 -4.18 4.33
CA VAL A 482 5.38 -4.53 3.84
C VAL A 482 5.22 -6.04 3.94
N ILE A 483 4.82 -6.50 5.12
CA ILE A 483 4.77 -7.94 5.47
C ILE A 483 3.65 -8.68 4.73
N HIS A 484 2.58 -7.97 4.37
CA HIS A 484 1.46 -8.46 3.57
C HIS A 484 0.88 -7.33 2.73
N ASN A 485 0.27 -7.67 1.59
CA ASN A 485 -0.58 -6.78 0.81
C ASN A 485 -1.66 -7.58 0.07
N ARG A 486 -2.84 -7.00 -0.18
CA ARG A 486 -3.88 -7.61 -1.05
C ARG A 486 -4.23 -6.72 -2.24
N MET A 487 -3.25 -5.96 -2.75
CA MET A 487 -3.44 -5.08 -3.90
C MET A 487 -3.68 -5.94 -5.16
N TYR A 488 -4.93 -5.97 -5.64
CA TYR A 488 -5.41 -7.05 -6.52
C TYR A 488 -5.78 -6.63 -7.95
N TRP A 489 -5.72 -5.32 -8.23
CA TRP A 489 -6.34 -4.68 -9.38
C TRP A 489 -5.91 -5.25 -10.74
N LYS A 490 -6.87 -5.84 -11.46
CA LYS A 490 -6.72 -6.31 -12.85
C LYS A 490 -6.52 -5.14 -13.83
N ASP A 491 -7.22 -4.04 -13.63
CA ASP A 491 -7.05 -2.81 -14.41
C ASP A 491 -5.92 -1.91 -13.85
N VAL A 492 -5.39 -1.03 -14.69
CA VAL A 492 -4.21 -0.21 -14.38
C VAL A 492 -4.61 1.03 -13.56
N LYS A 493 -5.04 0.80 -12.30
CA LYS A 493 -5.38 1.87 -11.34
C LYS A 493 -4.24 2.88 -11.14
N TYR A 494 -4.62 4.14 -10.95
CA TYR A 494 -3.68 5.24 -10.70
C TYR A 494 -3.13 5.24 -9.27
N ASN A 495 -3.90 4.79 -8.28
CA ASN A 495 -3.65 4.87 -6.83
C ASN A 495 -3.30 3.50 -6.22
N THR A 496 -2.23 2.86 -6.69
CA THR A 496 -1.75 1.55 -6.18
C THR A 496 -0.25 1.41 -6.38
N CYS A 497 0.29 0.20 -6.19
CA CYS A 497 1.72 -0.14 -6.06
C CYS A 497 2.31 0.23 -4.70
N ILE A 498 3.54 -0.20 -4.45
CA ILE A 498 4.28 0.12 -3.21
C ILE A 498 4.56 1.62 -3.13
N ILE A 499 4.96 2.25 -4.24
CA ILE A 499 5.35 3.67 -4.29
C ILE A 499 4.47 4.40 -5.30
N ASN A 500 3.81 5.50 -4.91
CA ASN A 500 2.79 6.13 -5.73
C ASN A 500 2.76 7.67 -5.68
N SER A 501 2.49 8.26 -6.84
CA SER A 501 1.95 9.60 -6.98
C SER A 501 0.68 9.48 -7.81
N SER A 502 -0.47 9.40 -7.14
CA SER A 502 -1.79 9.30 -7.79
C SER A 502 -2.10 10.53 -8.63
N SER A 503 -2.83 10.31 -9.73
CA SER A 503 -3.55 11.32 -10.51
C SER A 503 -4.46 12.22 -9.66
N HIS A 504 -4.89 13.36 -10.19
CA HIS A 504 -5.68 14.33 -9.41
C HIS A 504 -6.99 13.76 -8.86
N TRP A 505 -7.31 14.03 -7.59
CA TRP A 505 -8.48 13.43 -6.93
C TRP A 505 -9.81 13.87 -7.55
N GLU A 506 -9.89 15.11 -8.05
CA GLU A 506 -11.10 15.65 -8.71
C GLU A 506 -11.44 14.94 -10.03
N ASN A 507 -10.41 14.45 -10.74
CA ASN A 507 -10.56 13.71 -11.99
C ASN A 507 -9.29 12.91 -12.28
N MET A 508 -9.26 11.66 -11.84
CA MET A 508 -8.11 10.75 -11.99
C MET A 508 -7.77 10.45 -13.46
N GLY A 509 -8.78 10.50 -14.34
CA GLY A 509 -8.60 10.32 -15.79
C GLY A 509 -8.02 11.54 -16.52
N SER A 510 -7.96 12.71 -15.87
CA SER A 510 -7.40 13.91 -16.48
C SER A 510 -5.87 13.94 -16.43
N THR A 511 -5.24 14.27 -17.56
CA THR A 511 -3.80 14.52 -17.68
C THR A 511 -3.44 16.02 -17.63
N THR A 512 -4.42 16.91 -17.46
CA THR A 512 -4.27 18.38 -17.53
C THR A 512 -4.43 19.10 -16.18
N THR A 513 -4.32 18.34 -15.07
CA THR A 513 -4.52 18.76 -13.67
C THR A 513 -3.21 18.99 -12.90
N ALA A 514 -2.06 18.99 -13.57
CA ALA A 514 -0.76 19.27 -12.95
C ALA A 514 -0.49 20.78 -12.83
N ASN A 515 0.42 21.18 -11.94
CA ASN A 515 0.92 22.54 -11.84
C ASN A 515 2.45 22.61 -11.99
N PRO A 516 2.98 22.99 -13.18
CA PRO A 516 4.41 23.10 -13.44
C PRO A 516 5.20 24.05 -12.52
N SER A 517 4.57 25.00 -11.82
CA SER A 517 5.24 25.88 -10.85
C SER A 517 5.42 25.26 -9.46
N THR A 518 4.82 24.09 -9.21
CA THR A 518 4.99 23.32 -7.96
C THR A 518 6.04 22.23 -8.13
N TRP A 519 6.66 21.80 -7.03
CA TRP A 519 7.83 20.93 -7.07
C TRP A 519 7.87 19.87 -5.96
N VAL A 520 8.23 18.64 -6.31
CA VAL A 520 8.44 17.53 -5.36
C VAL A 520 9.86 17.03 -5.53
N LYS A 521 10.70 17.16 -4.48
CA LYS A 521 12.11 16.84 -4.60
C LYS A 521 12.78 16.35 -3.32
N ASN A 522 13.99 15.81 -3.47
CA ASN A 522 14.84 15.31 -2.37
C ASN A 522 14.09 14.31 -1.48
N MET A 523 13.45 13.32 -2.09
CA MET A 523 12.76 12.24 -1.37
C MET A 523 13.59 10.96 -1.45
N THR A 524 14.05 10.44 -0.32
CA THR A 524 14.78 9.17 -0.22
C THR A 524 13.92 8.11 0.44
N PHE A 525 13.77 6.96 -0.21
CA PHE A 525 13.07 5.78 0.26
C PHE A 525 14.06 4.61 0.28
N GLU A 526 14.60 4.27 1.46
CA GLU A 526 15.64 3.25 1.61
C GLU A 526 15.14 2.01 2.38
N ASN A 527 15.64 0.83 2.01
CA ASN A 527 15.37 -0.45 2.69
C ASN A 527 13.86 -0.79 2.79
N ILE A 528 13.16 -0.80 1.65
CA ILE A 528 11.78 -1.30 1.57
C ILE A 528 11.82 -2.81 1.27
N THR A 529 11.29 -3.64 2.17
CA THR A 529 11.09 -5.08 1.95
C THR A 529 9.61 -5.37 1.79
N VAL A 530 9.24 -6.11 0.74
CA VAL A 530 7.87 -6.50 0.42
C VAL A 530 7.79 -8.02 0.38
N GLU A 531 7.22 -8.61 1.42
CA GLU A 531 7.22 -10.05 1.63
C GLU A 531 6.04 -10.72 0.90
N GLY A 532 6.31 -11.83 0.21
CA GLY A 532 5.34 -12.53 -0.64
C GLY A 532 4.99 -11.80 -1.96
N MET A 533 3.81 -12.09 -2.49
CA MET A 533 3.35 -11.57 -3.79
C MET A 533 2.81 -10.13 -3.68
N THR A 534 3.08 -9.28 -4.67
CA THR A 534 2.50 -7.91 -4.81
C THR A 534 2.10 -7.62 -6.26
N ASN A 535 1.36 -6.52 -6.52
CA ASN A 535 0.95 -6.15 -7.89
C ASN A 535 2.00 -5.36 -8.68
N CYS A 536 2.58 -4.30 -8.12
CA CYS A 536 3.50 -3.42 -8.86
C CYS A 536 4.42 -2.62 -7.92
N ALA A 537 5.58 -2.20 -8.41
CA ALA A 537 6.57 -1.44 -7.64
C ALA A 537 6.20 0.04 -7.51
N ILE A 538 6.11 0.76 -8.64
CA ILE A 538 6.00 2.24 -8.62
C ILE A 538 5.10 2.81 -9.72
N ARG A 539 4.21 3.74 -9.38
CA ARG A 539 3.39 4.52 -10.34
C ARG A 539 3.40 6.00 -10.01
N VAL A 540 4.01 6.82 -10.87
CA VAL A 540 4.12 8.27 -10.71
C VAL A 540 3.41 8.98 -11.87
N PHE A 541 2.26 9.56 -11.57
CA PHE A 541 1.51 10.46 -12.46
C PHE A 541 1.84 11.90 -12.02
N ALA A 542 2.95 12.46 -12.51
CA ALA A 542 3.56 13.65 -11.92
C ALA A 542 2.68 14.90 -12.07
N LEU A 543 2.04 15.31 -10.96
CA LEU A 543 1.24 16.54 -10.84
C LEU A 543 2.09 17.79 -10.56
N SER A 544 3.37 17.60 -10.23
CA SER A 544 4.36 18.65 -9.93
C SER A 544 5.68 18.33 -10.62
N SER A 545 6.53 19.36 -10.81
CA SER A 545 7.88 19.14 -11.33
C SER A 545 8.70 18.32 -10.32
N THR A 546 9.24 17.18 -10.74
CA THR A 546 9.72 16.13 -9.81
C THR A 546 11.20 15.82 -10.02
N GLU A 547 12.01 15.95 -8.98
CA GLU A 547 13.48 15.79 -9.04
C GLU A 547 14.03 15.03 -7.81
N HIS A 548 15.24 14.47 -7.89
CA HIS A 548 15.95 13.88 -6.74
C HIS A 548 15.11 12.87 -5.94
N ILE A 549 14.45 11.92 -6.63
CA ILE A 549 13.67 10.85 -5.99
C ILE A 549 14.53 9.60 -5.98
N HIS A 550 14.87 9.08 -4.81
CA HIS A 550 15.80 7.95 -4.67
C HIS A 550 15.13 6.80 -3.93
N VAL A 551 14.77 5.75 -4.68
CA VAL A 551 14.35 4.46 -4.15
C VAL A 551 15.59 3.56 -4.10
N LYS A 552 15.94 3.07 -2.92
CA LYS A 552 17.16 2.29 -2.68
C LYS A 552 16.86 1.04 -1.87
N ASN A 553 17.41 -0.11 -2.28
CA ASN A 553 17.15 -1.40 -1.67
C ASN A 553 15.65 -1.75 -1.59
N LEU A 554 14.87 -1.48 -2.64
CA LEU A 554 13.49 -1.99 -2.77
C LEU A 554 13.56 -3.47 -3.13
N LYS A 555 13.10 -4.34 -2.24
CA LYS A 555 13.09 -5.79 -2.41
C LYS A 555 11.65 -6.29 -2.46
N ILE A 556 11.31 -7.01 -3.52
CA ILE A 556 10.01 -7.67 -3.70
C ILE A 556 10.27 -9.18 -3.82
N ASP A 557 9.62 -10.00 -2.99
CA ASP A 557 9.79 -11.46 -3.08
C ASP A 557 9.24 -11.99 -4.41
N ALA A 558 7.99 -11.63 -4.75
CA ALA A 558 7.33 -12.09 -5.98
C ALA A 558 6.30 -11.10 -6.52
N TRP A 559 6.00 -11.24 -7.81
CA TRP A 559 4.77 -10.71 -8.38
C TRP A 559 3.59 -11.65 -8.12
N SER A 560 2.39 -11.09 -8.02
CA SER A 560 1.13 -11.84 -8.10
C SER A 560 0.96 -12.56 -9.44
N HIS A 561 -0.06 -13.41 -9.55
CA HIS A 561 -0.37 -14.12 -10.81
C HIS A 561 -1.24 -13.29 -11.77
N LEU A 562 -1.37 -11.98 -11.55
CA LEU A 562 -2.01 -11.05 -12.52
C LEU A 562 -1.23 -11.03 -13.85
N ASP A 563 -1.86 -10.53 -14.90
CA ASP A 563 -1.19 -10.32 -16.18
C ASP A 563 -0.13 -9.21 -16.04
N ALA A 564 1.02 -9.34 -16.71
CA ALA A 564 2.14 -8.39 -16.57
C ALA A 564 1.75 -6.93 -16.92
N SER A 565 0.76 -6.75 -17.79
CA SER A 565 0.14 -5.45 -18.10
C SER A 565 -0.55 -4.79 -16.89
N SER A 566 -1.18 -5.57 -16.01
CA SER A 566 -1.74 -5.09 -14.73
C SER A 566 -0.65 -4.70 -13.73
N GLN A 567 0.53 -5.32 -13.85
CA GLN A 567 1.69 -5.16 -12.95
C GLN A 567 2.61 -3.99 -13.32
N VAL A 568 2.31 -3.29 -14.43
CA VAL A 568 3.20 -2.26 -14.99
C VAL A 568 3.46 -1.11 -14.00
N SER A 569 4.73 -0.79 -13.81
CA SER A 569 5.20 0.40 -13.10
C SER A 569 5.31 1.57 -14.09
N LEU A 570 4.85 2.77 -13.71
CA LEU A 570 4.65 3.91 -14.61
C LEU A 570 5.36 5.17 -14.12
N LEU A 571 5.85 5.98 -15.07
CA LEU A 571 6.34 7.33 -14.86
C LEU A 571 5.80 8.18 -16.00
N LYS A 572 4.99 9.20 -15.68
CA LYS A 572 4.26 10.03 -16.63
C LYS A 572 4.30 11.50 -16.24
N ARG A 573 4.42 12.39 -17.23
CA ARG A 573 4.36 13.85 -17.04
C ARG A 573 3.00 14.39 -17.44
N TYR A 574 2.22 14.86 -16.46
CA TYR A 574 0.96 15.54 -16.72
C TYR A 574 1.23 17.04 -17.03
N SER A 575 0.23 17.75 -17.53
CA SER A 575 0.29 19.18 -17.82
C SER A 575 -0.69 19.98 -16.97
N ASN A 576 -0.58 21.31 -17.01
CA ASN A 576 -1.71 22.17 -16.67
C ASN A 576 -2.75 22.20 -17.82
N SER A 577 -3.83 22.95 -17.61
CA SER A 577 -4.89 23.18 -18.61
C SER A 577 -4.40 23.87 -19.89
N SER A 578 -3.31 24.63 -19.83
CA SER A 578 -2.64 25.26 -20.98
C SER A 578 -1.70 24.30 -21.75
N GLY A 579 -1.63 23.02 -21.38
CA GLY A 579 -0.78 22.02 -22.05
C GLY A 579 0.70 22.07 -21.66
N GLN A 580 1.11 22.95 -20.75
CA GLN A 580 2.49 22.99 -20.25
C GLN A 580 2.72 21.79 -19.31
N LYS A 581 3.56 20.85 -19.72
CA LYS A 581 3.97 19.70 -18.89
C LYS A 581 4.82 20.11 -17.70
N VAL A 582 4.75 19.32 -16.63
CA VAL A 582 5.73 19.35 -15.55
C VAL A 582 7.12 18.91 -16.05
N VAL A 583 8.16 19.34 -15.34
CA VAL A 583 9.55 18.94 -15.61
C VAL A 583 9.89 17.74 -14.71
N LEU A 584 10.60 16.76 -15.25
CA LEU A 584 11.30 15.78 -14.43
C LEU A 584 12.79 16.10 -14.47
N GLY A 585 13.47 15.98 -13.33
CA GLY A 585 14.92 16.15 -13.27
C GLY A 585 15.63 15.07 -14.10
N ASN A 586 16.75 15.42 -14.72
CA ASN A 586 17.51 14.49 -15.56
C ASN A 586 18.42 13.61 -14.68
N GLU A 587 18.25 12.29 -14.75
CA GLU A 587 19.03 11.32 -13.98
C GLU A 587 20.32 10.92 -14.68
N THR A 588 20.27 10.64 -15.98
CA THR A 588 21.41 10.08 -16.74
C THR A 588 22.60 11.04 -16.80
N ARG A 589 22.34 12.34 -16.95
CA ARG A 589 23.34 13.42 -17.05
C ARG A 589 23.54 14.17 -15.74
N ASP A 590 22.47 14.53 -15.02
CA ASP A 590 22.57 15.39 -13.83
C ASP A 590 22.48 14.62 -12.49
N SER A 591 22.10 13.34 -12.49
CA SER A 591 21.72 12.57 -11.27
C SER A 591 20.58 13.22 -10.45
N ARG A 592 19.59 13.84 -11.14
CA ARG A 592 18.48 14.60 -10.55
C ARG A 592 17.08 14.02 -10.81
N GLY A 593 16.93 12.80 -11.32
CA GLY A 593 15.63 12.20 -11.63
C GLY A 593 15.17 11.16 -10.60
N LEU A 594 14.66 10.04 -11.09
CA LEU A 594 14.23 8.87 -10.31
C LEU A 594 15.32 7.78 -10.31
N LYS A 595 15.92 7.53 -9.15
CA LYS A 595 16.92 6.48 -8.93
C LYS A 595 16.24 5.23 -8.37
N LEU A 596 16.47 4.08 -8.99
CA LEU A 596 16.05 2.75 -8.53
C LEU A 596 17.29 1.90 -8.22
N GLU A 597 17.99 2.25 -7.14
CA GLU A 597 19.24 1.59 -6.74
C GLU A 597 18.94 0.27 -6.01
N ASN A 598 19.53 -0.83 -6.48
CA ASN A 598 19.34 -2.17 -5.91
C ASN A 598 17.86 -2.53 -5.73
N TYR A 599 17.04 -2.18 -6.72
CA TYR A 599 15.70 -2.72 -6.87
C TYR A 599 15.80 -4.20 -7.23
N THR A 600 15.18 -5.09 -6.45
CA THR A 600 15.18 -6.54 -6.70
C THR A 600 13.79 -7.14 -6.73
N VAL A 601 13.61 -8.16 -7.57
CA VAL A 601 12.43 -9.05 -7.59
C VAL A 601 12.93 -10.49 -7.51
N GLY A 602 12.44 -11.28 -6.54
CA GLY A 602 12.90 -12.64 -6.31
C GLY A 602 14.41 -12.73 -6.04
N GLY A 603 14.98 -11.71 -5.39
CA GLY A 603 16.42 -11.55 -5.16
C GLY A 603 17.24 -11.15 -6.40
N THR A 604 16.66 -11.11 -7.60
CA THR A 604 17.33 -10.68 -8.83
C THR A 604 17.30 -9.16 -8.96
N VAL A 605 18.47 -8.54 -9.12
CA VAL A 605 18.61 -7.08 -9.36
C VAL A 605 18.02 -6.69 -10.72
N ILE A 606 17.23 -5.62 -10.73
CA ILE A 606 16.69 -4.99 -11.94
C ILE A 606 17.67 -3.90 -12.40
N ASP A 607 18.16 -4.01 -13.64
CA ASP A 607 19.21 -3.15 -14.19
C ASP A 607 18.79 -2.60 -15.57
N LYS A 608 18.85 -1.28 -15.73
CA LYS A 608 18.49 -0.57 -16.97
C LYS A 608 19.46 -0.84 -18.13
N ALA A 609 20.72 -1.14 -17.83
CA ALA A 609 21.71 -1.59 -18.82
C ALA A 609 21.56 -3.08 -19.17
N GLY A 610 20.79 -3.83 -18.37
CA GLY A 610 20.44 -5.22 -18.62
C GLY A 610 19.17 -5.39 -19.47
N ALA A 611 18.76 -6.65 -19.64
CA ALA A 611 17.58 -7.06 -20.40
C ALA A 611 16.47 -7.64 -19.48
N ASN A 612 16.32 -7.09 -18.27
CA ASN A 612 15.34 -7.57 -17.29
C ASN A 612 14.40 -6.51 -16.70
N TRP A 613 14.46 -5.25 -17.14
CA TRP A 613 13.75 -4.13 -16.53
C TRP A 613 12.36 -3.84 -17.09
N ALA A 614 12.11 -4.08 -18.38
CA ALA A 614 10.93 -3.60 -19.11
C ALA A 614 9.58 -4.15 -18.60
N ALA A 615 8.48 -3.60 -19.12
CA ALA A 615 7.10 -3.89 -18.69
C ALA A 615 6.71 -5.38 -18.77
N ASP A 616 7.19 -6.09 -19.79
CA ASP A 616 7.03 -7.53 -19.99
C ASP A 616 8.11 -8.38 -19.28
N GLN A 617 9.27 -7.78 -19.02
CA GLN A 617 10.39 -8.35 -18.29
C GLN A 617 10.19 -8.28 -16.76
N LEU A 618 11.14 -8.83 -16.00
CA LEU A 618 11.02 -9.06 -14.54
C LEU A 618 10.76 -7.78 -13.74
N GLY A 619 11.37 -6.65 -14.11
CA GLY A 619 11.25 -5.38 -13.39
C GLY A 619 9.90 -4.67 -13.54
N ARG A 620 9.10 -5.02 -14.57
CA ARG A 620 7.78 -4.43 -14.90
C ARG A 620 7.81 -2.92 -15.17
N ILE A 621 8.94 -2.33 -15.55
CA ILE A 621 9.07 -0.88 -15.77
C ILE A 621 8.54 -0.53 -17.17
N GLY A 622 7.37 0.12 -17.21
CA GLY A 622 6.71 0.66 -18.40
C GLY A 622 6.62 2.18 -18.37
N PHE A 623 7.73 2.85 -18.03
CA PHE A 623 7.82 4.30 -17.99
C PHE A 623 7.70 4.90 -19.40
N ASP A 624 7.14 6.11 -19.54
CA ASP A 624 6.93 6.71 -20.85
C ASP A 624 8.26 7.03 -21.55
N ALA A 625 8.37 6.76 -22.85
CA ALA A 625 9.63 6.91 -23.60
C ALA A 625 10.20 8.34 -23.55
N GLU A 626 9.35 9.38 -23.43
CA GLU A 626 9.78 10.77 -23.23
C GLU A 626 10.44 11.05 -21.87
N THR A 627 10.49 10.05 -20.98
CA THR A 627 11.10 10.14 -19.65
C THR A 627 12.39 9.34 -19.52
N TRP A 628 12.94 8.79 -20.62
CA TRP A 628 14.10 7.87 -20.58
C TRP A 628 15.27 8.41 -19.75
N ASP A 629 15.65 9.66 -19.93
CA ASP A 629 16.76 10.29 -19.19
C ASP A 629 16.40 10.70 -17.76
N ASN A 630 15.13 10.63 -17.37
CA ASN A 630 14.64 11.04 -16.05
C ASN A 630 14.67 9.91 -15.01
N TRP A 631 15.20 8.73 -15.35
CA TRP A 631 15.35 7.63 -14.39
C TRP A 631 16.56 6.73 -14.68
N ASN A 632 17.04 6.03 -13.66
CA ASN A 632 18.01 4.95 -13.80
C ASN A 632 17.72 3.80 -12.81
N ALA A 633 18.16 2.58 -13.15
CA ALA A 633 18.07 1.39 -12.28
C ALA A 633 19.37 0.59 -12.39
N TRP A 634 20.00 0.26 -11.26
CA TRP A 634 21.32 -0.39 -11.24
C TRP A 634 21.58 -1.16 -9.93
N GLY A 635 22.61 -2.01 -9.93
CA GLY A 635 22.97 -2.86 -8.79
C GLY A 635 23.71 -2.18 -7.63
N PRO A 636 23.78 -2.85 -6.46
CA PRO A 636 24.37 -2.29 -5.25
C PRO A 636 25.88 -2.06 -5.38
N GLY A 637 26.38 -0.96 -4.81
CA GLY A 637 27.81 -0.62 -4.80
C GLY A 637 28.35 -0.10 -6.13
N GLY A 638 27.55 -0.09 -7.20
CA GLY A 638 27.84 0.71 -8.38
C GLY A 638 27.66 2.20 -8.06
N ASN A 639 28.65 3.01 -8.43
CA ASN A 639 28.38 4.42 -8.76
C ASN A 639 27.21 4.45 -9.75
N ASN A 640 26.32 5.45 -9.67
CA ASN A 640 25.27 5.67 -10.66
C ASN A 640 25.89 5.56 -12.08
N PRO A 641 25.55 4.55 -12.89
CA PRO A 641 26.13 4.39 -14.21
C PRO A 641 25.46 5.39 -15.14
N GLY A 642 25.94 6.64 -15.06
CA GLY A 642 25.50 7.73 -15.91
C GLY A 642 25.84 7.44 -17.38
N PRO A 643 24.85 7.61 -18.25
CA PRO A 643 24.05 6.48 -18.72
C PRO A 643 24.89 5.26 -19.13
N GLY A 644 24.54 4.08 -18.58
CA GLY A 644 24.73 2.81 -19.31
C GLY A 644 24.14 2.99 -20.73
N PRO A 645 24.89 2.60 -21.77
CA PRO A 645 25.12 3.44 -22.94
C PRO A 645 23.85 4.08 -23.52
N ASP A 646 23.92 5.41 -23.67
CA ASP A 646 22.92 6.29 -24.26
C ASP A 646 22.14 5.63 -25.43
N PRO A 647 20.80 5.78 -25.56
CA PRO A 647 20.06 5.47 -26.78
C PRO A 647 20.50 6.44 -27.90
N VAL A 648 21.66 6.10 -28.45
CA VAL A 648 22.72 7.01 -28.92
C VAL A 648 22.19 8.27 -29.59
N THR A 649 22.27 9.39 -28.88
CA THR A 649 21.85 10.71 -29.37
C THR A 649 22.71 11.23 -30.52
N GLY A 650 23.90 10.65 -30.75
CA GLY A 650 24.76 10.88 -31.92
C GLY A 650 25.67 9.69 -32.24
N GLY A 651 25.47 9.03 -33.38
CA GLY A 651 26.20 7.82 -33.78
C GLY A 651 25.74 7.24 -35.12
N ARG A 652 25.91 5.93 -35.33
CA ARG A 652 25.58 5.21 -36.57
C ARG A 652 24.25 4.46 -36.44
N ILE A 653 23.32 4.66 -37.38
CA ILE A 653 22.08 3.87 -37.45
C ILE A 653 22.39 2.58 -38.23
N VAL A 654 22.38 1.43 -37.56
CA VAL A 654 22.72 0.11 -38.11
C VAL A 654 21.45 -0.70 -38.42
N ASN A 655 21.42 -1.37 -39.56
CA ASN A 655 20.38 -2.31 -39.95
C ASN A 655 20.58 -3.68 -39.27
N GLY A 656 19.57 -4.18 -38.57
CA GLY A 656 19.61 -5.47 -37.88
C GLY A 656 19.64 -6.70 -38.79
N GLY A 657 19.31 -6.56 -40.08
CA GLY A 657 19.38 -7.64 -41.07
C GLY A 657 20.70 -7.73 -41.82
N THR A 658 21.33 -6.59 -42.12
CA THR A 658 22.52 -6.52 -42.99
C THR A 658 23.80 -6.11 -42.26
N ALA A 659 23.71 -5.67 -41.00
CA ALA A 659 24.79 -5.03 -40.23
C ALA A 659 25.42 -3.81 -40.94
N LYS A 660 24.63 -3.13 -41.80
CA LYS A 660 25.04 -1.95 -42.57
C LYS A 660 24.45 -0.67 -42.00
N CYS A 661 25.18 0.42 -42.21
CA CYS A 661 24.85 1.73 -41.65
C CYS A 661 24.03 2.55 -42.64
N VAL A 662 23.10 3.34 -42.12
CA VAL A 662 22.45 4.43 -42.87
C VAL A 662 23.52 5.45 -43.25
N ASP A 663 23.67 5.70 -44.54
CA ASP A 663 24.74 6.49 -45.13
C ASP A 663 24.19 7.59 -46.04
N ARG A 664 24.82 8.76 -45.99
CA ARG A 664 24.64 9.83 -46.99
C ARG A 664 25.45 9.48 -48.23
N ALA A 665 24.80 9.18 -49.35
CA ALA A 665 25.48 8.69 -50.55
C ALA A 665 26.60 9.63 -51.02
N GLY A 666 27.80 9.07 -51.22
CA GLY A 666 29.00 9.83 -51.59
C GLY A 666 29.47 10.84 -50.53
N GLY A 667 28.98 10.74 -49.30
CA GLY A 667 29.23 11.70 -48.21
C GLY A 667 28.44 13.01 -48.31
N GLY A 668 27.58 13.16 -49.32
CA GLY A 668 26.95 14.43 -49.70
C GLY A 668 26.18 15.13 -48.58
N THR A 669 26.12 16.46 -48.65
CA THR A 669 25.47 17.35 -47.67
C THR A 669 24.47 18.31 -48.31
N ALA A 670 24.10 18.09 -49.57
CA ALA A 670 23.11 18.90 -50.29
C ALA A 670 21.67 18.42 -50.04
N ASN A 671 20.68 19.28 -50.31
CA ASN A 671 19.28 18.84 -50.42
C ASN A 671 19.14 17.83 -51.56
N GLY A 672 18.32 16.79 -51.35
CA GLY A 672 18.17 15.68 -52.29
C GLY A 672 19.32 14.67 -52.25
N THR A 673 20.29 14.78 -51.33
CA THR A 673 21.34 13.75 -51.19
C THR A 673 20.69 12.39 -50.89
N PRO A 674 20.92 11.34 -51.70
CA PRO A 674 20.34 10.03 -51.47
C PRO A 674 20.78 9.44 -50.11
N VAL A 675 19.82 8.88 -49.37
CA VAL A 675 20.11 8.05 -48.20
C VAL A 675 20.05 6.57 -48.61
N GLN A 676 21.06 5.82 -48.19
CA GLN A 676 21.31 4.42 -48.58
C GLN A 676 21.80 3.60 -47.39
N GLN A 677 21.95 2.29 -47.55
CA GLN A 677 22.80 1.49 -46.65
C GLN A 677 24.21 1.32 -47.22
N TRP A 678 25.21 1.30 -46.35
CA TRP A 678 26.61 1.01 -46.70
C TRP A 678 27.32 0.22 -45.60
N THR A 679 28.42 -0.47 -45.92
CA THR A 679 29.30 -1.10 -44.91
C THR A 679 29.70 -0.07 -43.86
N CYS A 680 29.39 -0.33 -42.59
CA CYS A 680 29.66 0.60 -41.50
C CYS A 680 31.15 0.97 -41.41
N ALA A 681 31.42 2.28 -41.37
CA ALA A 681 32.73 2.85 -41.13
C ALA A 681 32.59 4.05 -40.18
N ASP A 682 33.68 4.42 -39.50
CA ASP A 682 33.74 5.68 -38.73
C ASP A 682 34.03 6.84 -39.69
N VAL A 683 32.96 7.36 -40.30
CA VAL A 683 33.02 8.44 -41.29
C VAL A 683 31.84 9.38 -41.12
N ALA A 684 32.07 10.66 -41.39
CA ALA A 684 31.07 11.71 -41.22
C ALA A 684 29.79 11.50 -42.06
N SER A 685 29.76 10.60 -43.05
CA SER A 685 28.56 10.25 -43.84
C SER A 685 27.59 9.29 -43.15
N MET A 686 28.04 8.60 -42.10
CA MET A 686 27.25 7.63 -41.32
C MET A 686 26.97 8.11 -39.90
N ALA A 687 27.46 9.30 -39.53
CA ALA A 687 27.13 9.96 -38.28
C ALA A 687 25.75 10.64 -38.37
N TRP A 688 24.83 10.22 -37.51
CA TRP A 688 23.46 10.71 -37.36
C TRP A 688 23.18 11.06 -35.90
N ALA A 689 22.57 12.21 -35.65
CA ALA A 689 22.11 12.61 -34.33
C ALA A 689 20.59 12.61 -34.24
N LEU A 690 20.01 12.11 -33.15
CA LEU A 690 18.57 12.20 -32.89
C LEU A 690 18.29 13.43 -32.04
N ASP A 691 17.82 14.50 -32.69
CA ASP A 691 17.45 15.75 -32.05
C ASP A 691 15.92 15.86 -31.98
N GLY A 692 15.36 15.54 -30.81
CA GLY A 692 13.93 15.44 -30.55
C GLY A 692 13.28 14.29 -31.34
N GLN A 693 12.74 14.61 -32.52
CA GLN A 693 12.17 13.64 -33.47
C GLN A 693 12.87 13.68 -34.84
N GLN A 694 13.93 14.45 -35.00
CA GLN A 694 14.65 14.62 -36.26
C GLN A 694 15.98 13.87 -36.23
N LEU A 695 16.20 13.01 -37.23
CA LEU A 695 17.52 12.41 -37.46
C LEU A 695 18.36 13.35 -38.33
N LYS A 696 19.41 13.92 -37.76
CA LYS A 696 20.23 14.97 -38.35
C LYS A 696 21.60 14.44 -38.77
N SER A 697 22.06 14.78 -39.97
CA SER A 697 23.39 14.45 -40.47
C SER A 697 23.85 15.51 -41.47
N GLY A 698 25.12 15.93 -41.39
CA GLY A 698 25.69 16.91 -42.34
C GLY A 698 25.01 18.29 -42.33
N GLY A 699 24.40 18.69 -41.21
CA GLY A 699 23.61 19.93 -41.08
C GLY A 699 22.18 19.85 -41.63
N LYS A 700 21.72 18.67 -42.04
CA LYS A 700 20.40 18.43 -42.65
C LYS A 700 19.67 17.28 -41.97
N CYS A 701 18.38 17.15 -42.27
CA CYS A 701 17.48 16.16 -41.67
C CYS A 701 17.19 15.00 -42.65
N LEU A 702 17.01 13.80 -42.10
CA LEU A 702 16.41 12.67 -42.80
C LEU A 702 14.96 13.01 -43.14
N ASP A 703 14.66 13.17 -44.42
CA ASP A 703 13.35 13.53 -44.94
C ASP A 703 12.82 12.46 -45.90
N VAL A 704 11.52 12.51 -46.16
CA VAL A 704 10.85 11.68 -47.17
C VAL A 704 10.60 12.53 -48.41
N GLU A 705 10.98 12.05 -49.58
CA GLU A 705 10.95 12.81 -50.84
C GLU A 705 9.55 13.39 -51.15
N GLY A 706 9.50 14.70 -51.42
CA GLY A 706 8.25 15.47 -51.60
C GLY A 706 7.32 15.50 -50.38
N GLY A 707 7.76 14.98 -49.23
CA GLY A 707 6.92 14.66 -48.09
C GLY A 707 5.77 13.69 -48.40
N ALA A 708 5.90 12.86 -49.45
CA ALA A 708 4.85 11.91 -49.83
C ALA A 708 4.73 10.74 -48.82
N THR A 709 3.65 9.97 -48.91
CA THR A 709 3.29 8.97 -47.89
C THR A 709 3.15 7.55 -48.42
N ALA A 710 3.46 7.30 -49.69
CA ALA A 710 3.30 5.99 -50.34
C ALA A 710 4.45 5.01 -50.01
N ASN A 711 4.20 3.72 -50.20
CA ASN A 711 5.27 2.72 -50.28
C ASN A 711 6.19 3.05 -51.47
N GLY A 712 7.49 2.88 -51.30
CA GLY A 712 8.50 3.15 -52.34
C GLY A 712 9.00 4.59 -52.42
N THR A 713 8.36 5.56 -51.75
CA THR A 713 8.86 6.95 -51.68
C THR A 713 10.21 6.97 -50.96
N LYS A 714 11.22 7.58 -51.58
CA LYS A 714 12.61 7.50 -51.10
C LYS A 714 12.89 8.40 -49.91
N ALA A 715 13.86 8.01 -49.09
CA ALA A 715 14.47 8.87 -48.10
C ALA A 715 15.62 9.68 -48.71
N HIS A 716 15.79 10.93 -48.28
CA HIS A 716 16.87 11.83 -48.72
C HIS A 716 17.26 12.78 -47.58
N LEU A 717 18.32 13.57 -47.78
CA LEU A 717 18.54 14.75 -46.93
C LEU A 717 17.74 15.94 -47.42
N TRP A 718 17.21 16.70 -46.47
CA TRP A 718 16.66 18.04 -46.70
C TRP A 718 17.00 19.01 -45.56
N ASP A 719 16.88 20.31 -45.79
CA ASP A 719 16.99 21.31 -44.72
C ASP A 719 16.02 21.01 -43.59
N CYS A 720 16.50 21.09 -42.35
CA CYS A 720 15.66 20.84 -41.17
C CYS A 720 14.62 21.95 -41.00
N GLY A 721 13.34 21.57 -41.03
CA GLY A 721 12.20 22.45 -40.76
C GLY A 721 11.26 21.86 -39.72
N THR A 722 9.98 22.24 -39.76
CA THR A 722 8.95 21.77 -38.82
C THR A 722 8.07 20.63 -39.37
N TRP A 723 8.32 20.21 -40.62
CA TRP A 723 7.49 19.27 -41.37
C TRP A 723 7.50 17.84 -40.81
N ASP A 724 6.35 17.20 -40.76
CA ASP A 724 6.20 15.83 -40.21
C ASP A 724 6.91 14.75 -41.05
N SER A 725 7.27 15.02 -42.30
CA SER A 725 8.07 14.10 -43.13
C SER A 725 9.48 13.89 -42.59
N GLN A 726 9.97 14.83 -41.77
CA GLN A 726 11.28 14.76 -41.10
C GLN A 726 11.19 14.21 -39.67
N LYS A 727 9.99 13.83 -39.20
CA LYS A 727 9.78 13.33 -37.85
C LYS A 727 9.75 11.81 -37.86
N TRP A 728 10.68 11.22 -37.11
CA TRP A 728 10.88 9.79 -36.99
C TRP A 728 10.87 9.37 -35.52
N ALA A 729 10.42 8.15 -35.25
CA ALA A 729 10.43 7.54 -33.93
C ALA A 729 10.87 6.07 -34.03
N PHE A 730 11.96 5.73 -33.33
CA PHE A 730 12.29 4.33 -33.05
C PHE A 730 11.15 3.69 -32.25
N GLN A 731 10.79 2.46 -32.61
CA GLN A 731 9.72 1.66 -32.00
C GLN A 731 10.34 0.53 -31.18
N SER A 732 9.64 0.05 -30.15
CA SER A 732 10.11 -1.06 -29.29
C SER A 732 10.32 -2.38 -30.04
N ASN A 733 9.69 -2.56 -31.20
CA ASN A 733 9.90 -3.71 -32.10
C ASN A 733 11.09 -3.52 -33.07
N GLY A 734 11.94 -2.52 -32.83
CA GLY A 734 13.15 -2.22 -33.58
C GLY A 734 12.93 -1.49 -34.90
N THR A 735 11.72 -1.05 -35.27
CA THR A 735 11.53 -0.28 -36.51
C THR A 735 11.70 1.23 -36.31
N LEU A 736 12.07 1.94 -37.39
CA LEU A 736 12.18 3.39 -37.41
C LEU A 736 11.00 3.97 -38.20
N LYS A 737 9.99 4.48 -37.49
CA LYS A 737 8.69 4.88 -38.05
C LYS A 737 8.63 6.38 -38.35
N ASN A 738 8.22 6.74 -39.56
CA ASN A 738 7.93 8.12 -39.96
C ASN A 738 6.54 8.56 -39.47
N LEU A 739 6.44 9.74 -38.86
CA LEU A 739 5.20 10.17 -38.21
C LEU A 739 4.15 10.69 -39.20
N LYS A 740 4.54 11.28 -40.35
CA LYS A 740 3.60 11.74 -41.37
C LYS A 740 2.90 10.60 -42.11
N SER A 741 3.68 9.61 -42.54
CA SER A 741 3.18 8.50 -43.36
C SER A 741 2.68 7.30 -42.55
N ASN A 742 3.02 7.23 -41.26
CA ASN A 742 2.91 6.04 -40.41
C ASN A 742 3.67 4.80 -40.93
N ARG A 743 4.53 4.96 -41.94
CA ARG A 743 5.35 3.90 -42.55
C ARG A 743 6.75 3.85 -41.92
N CYS A 744 7.46 2.75 -42.16
CA CYS A 744 8.78 2.51 -41.61
C CYS A 744 9.88 2.75 -42.66
N LEU A 745 11.06 3.16 -42.20
CA LEU A 745 12.27 3.17 -43.03
C LEU A 745 12.64 1.73 -43.37
N ASP A 746 12.83 1.44 -44.65
CA ASP A 746 13.08 0.10 -45.18
C ASP A 746 14.22 0.12 -46.21
N VAL A 747 14.97 -0.97 -46.30
CA VAL A 747 15.98 -1.17 -47.36
C VAL A 747 15.30 -1.70 -48.61
N GLU A 748 15.42 -0.97 -49.73
CA GLU A 748 14.76 -1.32 -50.99
C GLU A 748 15.04 -2.76 -51.44
N GLY A 749 13.96 -3.50 -51.71
CA GLY A 749 14.00 -4.90 -52.13
C GLY A 749 14.56 -5.88 -51.08
N GLN A 750 14.67 -5.46 -49.81
CA GLN A 750 15.43 -6.17 -48.76
C GLN A 750 16.89 -6.46 -49.15
N SER A 751 17.46 -5.64 -50.05
CA SER A 751 18.79 -5.86 -50.63
C SER A 751 19.89 -5.90 -49.56
N THR A 752 20.86 -6.78 -49.72
CA THR A 752 22.07 -6.84 -48.87
C THR A 752 23.24 -6.03 -49.43
N SER A 753 23.09 -5.41 -50.61
CA SER A 753 24.16 -4.67 -51.29
C SER A 753 24.44 -3.28 -50.69
N ASN A 754 25.69 -2.83 -50.79
CA ASN A 754 26.04 -1.43 -50.56
C ASN A 754 25.37 -0.56 -51.64
N GLY A 755 24.90 0.63 -51.27
CA GLY A 755 24.23 1.55 -52.19
C GLY A 755 22.74 1.27 -52.41
N ALA A 756 22.17 0.24 -51.77
CA ALA A 756 20.72 0.05 -51.76
C ALA A 756 20.04 1.24 -51.06
N ARG A 757 19.11 1.89 -51.76
CA ARG A 757 18.40 3.09 -51.28
C ARG A 757 17.48 2.74 -50.11
N LEU A 758 17.29 3.70 -49.21
CA LEU A 758 16.26 3.61 -48.19
C LEU A 758 14.98 4.32 -48.65
N HIS A 759 13.83 3.75 -48.29
CA HIS A 759 12.51 4.23 -48.70
C HIS A 759 11.47 4.00 -47.59
N LEU A 760 10.26 4.53 -47.76
CA LEU A 760 9.12 4.16 -46.94
C LEU A 760 8.53 2.82 -47.37
N TRP A 761 8.23 1.96 -46.40
CA TRP A 761 7.40 0.78 -46.60
C TRP A 761 6.48 0.54 -45.40
N ASP A 762 5.37 -0.18 -45.60
CA ASP A 762 4.47 -0.58 -44.52
C ASP A 762 5.23 -1.35 -43.42
N CYS A 763 5.02 -0.94 -42.17
CA CYS A 763 5.74 -1.47 -41.02
C CYS A 763 5.40 -2.95 -40.77
N GLY A 764 6.41 -3.80 -40.66
CA GLY A 764 6.26 -5.24 -40.45
C GLY A 764 7.39 -5.88 -39.62
N ALA A 765 7.50 -7.20 -39.73
CA ALA A 765 8.51 -7.99 -39.03
C ALA A 765 9.87 -8.06 -39.75
N TRP A 766 9.96 -7.55 -40.99
CA TRP A 766 11.10 -7.71 -41.88
C TRP A 766 12.42 -7.15 -41.32
N ASN A 767 13.51 -7.89 -41.51
CA ASN A 767 14.85 -7.50 -41.06
C ASN A 767 15.35 -6.21 -41.75
N SER A 768 14.91 -5.95 -42.99
CA SER A 768 15.18 -4.71 -43.74
C SER A 768 14.64 -3.44 -43.06
N GLN A 769 13.72 -3.58 -42.10
CA GLN A 769 13.12 -2.47 -41.35
C GLN A 769 13.64 -2.36 -39.91
N LYS A 770 14.59 -3.22 -39.50
CA LYS A 770 15.14 -3.20 -38.14
C LYS A 770 16.34 -2.26 -38.08
N TRP A 771 16.26 -1.25 -37.22
CA TRP A 771 17.26 -0.19 -37.10
C TRP A 771 17.61 0.07 -35.64
N THR A 772 18.90 0.12 -35.34
CA THR A 772 19.43 0.43 -34.00
C THR A 772 20.48 1.52 -34.14
N LEU A 773 20.36 2.59 -33.36
CA LEU A 773 21.34 3.66 -33.32
C LEU A 773 22.40 3.31 -32.27
N VAL A 774 23.66 3.21 -32.70
CA VAL A 774 24.82 2.78 -31.92
C VAL A 774 25.95 3.81 -32.04
N ALA A 775 26.90 3.83 -31.11
CA ALA A 775 28.06 4.72 -31.20
C ALA A 775 29.02 4.21 -32.30
#